data_AF-A0A937T1T9-F1
#
_entry.id   AF-A0A937T1T9-F1
#
_cell.length_a   1.000
_cell.length_b   1.000
_cell.length_c   1.000
_cell.angle_alpha   90.00
_cell.angle_beta   90.00
_cell.angle_gamma   90.00
#
_symmetry.space_group_name_H-M   'P 1'
#
loop_
_entity.id
_entity.type
_entity.pdbx_description
1 polymer ?
#
loop_
_entity_poly.entity_id
_entity_poly.type
_entity_poly.pdbx_seq_one_letter_code
_entity_poly.pdbx_strand_id
1 'polypeptide(L)'
;MNASKTLQPTWAIALAFLAAAAFADESADEILNAAGVKGGLIVHVGCGDARLTAALRAHDACLVQGLEPDEDQVQRARAHLRSEKLCGSVSVKHWPFDYLPYADNLVNLLVVSGPLSVDRGEILRVLCPGGIAAELDPDTRNPKLETIFRKPWPEDIDQWTHWLHGPDNNPVAQDRRVGPPRRVQWISSPKWPKSHDAPPSMTGLVTAQGRMFCIADEGPAGIKHPEHKLERWALLARDAFNGVLLWKKPIEDWGTGAWSPKEYPYGFGPWTVNPRMIHQRLVAVGDRVFVTLGFGAPISMLDAASGDILAIFKETGFASEILVQDGRLFAVVDRAAQQAGTHTPAPQKSVLAIDIESGKKLWERKGLVGITDGRRRGFDATLTRLHLTCGGGKVYLLENDDVIALDADTGKQAWSVPRPEKVSHRNPRDLHPVNDPWDLGGLLYSDGVLYCWQHQYPPDRSSQYRMDLLAISTDGGQILWEKVCGGAGFASFASVYKARGLLWVQSPPEYAERRTVESYDLLGLNPETGQIVSKHSIEPIFNRAIHHHRCYRNKATENFVIFSRNGLEYVDLDSGQIDFNRWVRGICQYGVMPANGLLYVPPQPCACFAPVRLSGYHAFAAEAENGTPPREPLERLHKGPAYAQPVDTSQSQDEWRVYRHDSQRTGAASCEVSADLQQRWVARFDEPITAPTVAQKKLFVATRQSHRICAVNTDNGDLLWEHGAGNRVDTPPTIANGRVYFGTADGEVCCLRASDGALAWRFDANPAVRHIVTYGNVESTWPVHGSVVINDGVVYFCAGRSSYLDGGLYFYALDAKTGAVIRSAPYRSLDEERAIERDGQPIAIMGAFNDLLVYDAGSLFLKNLVVDCSTLDVSANVWKYIPAGRVLPYAGSPFSAVPGFLDDSGFDRVGWILDHHLRAKMIVYNDQAAFAMRWRTPTTFWHKTLFEVGKSEHSVFAQRRKQRKTVTPAANGVALEEDWQVPVPMRVRAMLLAENTLLLAGAPWPDDADDVLAALRGKNGGILWAVDPSNGSVFGKRTLDALPVWDGMAAAYDDLYVTTEDGSLMCLGAK
;
A
#
# COMPACT_ATOMS: atom_id res chain seq x y z
N MET A 1 60.70 48.02 -9.27
CA MET A 1 60.67 46.57 -8.98
C MET A 1 59.42 46.32 -8.13
N ASN A 2 58.38 45.74 -8.75
CA ASN A 2 57.16 45.27 -8.11
C ASN A 2 57.17 43.74 -8.18
N ALA A 3 56.90 43.06 -7.07
CA ALA A 3 56.59 41.63 -7.05
C ALA A 3 55.16 41.46 -6.52
N SER A 4 54.27 40.99 -7.39
CA SER A 4 52.89 40.64 -7.07
C SER A 4 52.83 39.31 -6.33
N LYS A 5 52.11 39.28 -5.20
CA LYS A 5 51.67 38.04 -4.57
C LYS A 5 50.37 37.60 -5.22
N THR A 6 50.41 36.56 -6.02
CA THR A 6 49.25 35.79 -6.47
C THR A 6 48.59 35.11 -5.27
N LEU A 7 47.39 35.57 -4.91
CA LEU A 7 46.45 34.85 -4.06
C LEU A 7 46.06 33.53 -4.76
N GLN A 8 46.09 32.42 -4.02
CA GLN A 8 45.76 31.09 -4.55
C GLN A 8 44.27 31.01 -4.96
N PRO A 9 43.94 30.38 -6.11
CA PRO A 9 42.58 30.29 -6.66
C PRO A 9 41.59 29.50 -5.79
N THR A 10 42.06 28.73 -4.80
CA THR A 10 41.23 27.86 -3.95
C THR A 10 40.28 28.61 -3.02
N TRP A 11 40.68 29.78 -2.51
CA TRP A 11 39.84 30.57 -1.58
C TRP A 11 38.73 31.34 -2.29
N ALA A 12 39.00 31.88 -3.48
CA ALA A 12 37.99 32.56 -4.30
C ALA A 12 36.91 31.59 -4.80
N ILE A 13 37.32 30.35 -5.13
CA ILE A 13 36.40 29.28 -5.52
C ILE A 13 35.50 28.88 -4.34
N ALA A 14 36.06 28.66 -3.15
CA ALA A 14 35.28 28.33 -1.95
C ALA A 14 34.27 29.44 -1.55
N LEU A 15 34.67 30.71 -1.63
CA LEU A 15 33.76 31.85 -1.39
C LEU A 15 32.65 31.96 -2.44
N ALA A 16 32.95 31.70 -3.72
CA ALA A 16 31.95 31.67 -4.78
C ALA A 16 30.95 30.51 -4.60
N PHE A 17 31.40 29.34 -4.17
CA PHE A 17 30.52 28.21 -3.84
C PHE A 17 29.61 28.51 -2.64
N LEU A 18 30.14 29.13 -1.58
CA LEU A 18 29.34 29.52 -0.40
C LEU A 18 28.30 30.60 -0.73
N ALA A 19 28.67 31.60 -1.55
CA ALA A 19 27.75 32.64 -1.99
C ALA A 19 26.63 32.09 -2.88
N ALA A 20 26.95 31.16 -3.80
CA ALA A 20 25.97 30.54 -4.67
C ALA A 20 25.00 29.60 -3.92
N ALA A 21 25.45 28.92 -2.87
CA ALA A 21 24.60 28.10 -2.00
C ALA A 21 23.65 28.98 -1.18
N ALA A 22 24.17 30.03 -0.52
CA ALA A 22 23.36 30.96 0.25
C ALA A 22 22.29 31.66 -0.61
N PHE A 23 22.61 32.01 -1.86
CA PHE A 23 21.64 32.57 -2.80
C PHE A 23 20.55 31.56 -3.19
N ALA A 24 20.90 30.30 -3.43
CA ALA A 24 19.92 29.27 -3.77
C ALA A 24 18.94 28.98 -2.63
N ASP A 25 19.41 29.00 -1.38
CA ASP A 25 18.57 28.84 -0.19
C ASP A 25 17.61 30.02 -0.02
N GLU A 26 18.11 31.26 -0.17
CA GLU A 26 17.29 32.48 -0.09
C GLU A 26 16.18 32.49 -1.17
N SER A 27 16.53 32.17 -2.43
CA SER A 27 15.55 32.07 -3.51
C SER A 27 14.52 30.95 -3.28
N ALA A 28 14.93 29.79 -2.74
CA ALA A 28 14.00 28.70 -2.44
C ALA A 28 12.99 29.09 -1.36
N ASP A 29 13.44 29.74 -0.29
CA ASP A 29 12.57 30.24 0.77
C ASP A 29 11.58 31.28 0.23
N GLU A 30 12.03 32.21 -0.61
CA GLU A 30 11.14 33.18 -1.26
C GLU A 30 10.06 32.48 -2.11
N ILE A 31 10.44 31.50 -2.93
CA ILE A 31 9.51 30.74 -3.78
C ILE A 31 8.50 29.97 -2.93
N LEU A 32 8.96 29.22 -1.93
CA LEU A 32 8.10 28.40 -1.07
C LEU A 32 7.13 29.26 -0.25
N ASN A 33 7.60 30.41 0.26
CA ASN A 33 6.77 31.34 1.01
C ASN A 33 5.75 32.05 0.11
N ALA A 34 6.15 32.49 -1.09
CA ALA A 34 5.24 33.13 -2.05
C ALA A 34 4.17 32.14 -2.57
N ALA A 35 4.55 30.88 -2.79
CA ALA A 35 3.62 29.82 -3.17
C ALA A 35 2.74 29.37 -1.97
N GLY A 36 3.23 29.49 -0.73
CA GLY A 36 2.55 28.93 0.44
C GLY A 36 2.49 27.40 0.43
N VAL A 37 3.40 26.75 -0.30
CA VAL A 37 3.52 25.29 -0.37
C VAL A 37 4.33 24.79 0.82
N LYS A 38 3.78 23.84 1.57
CA LYS A 38 4.39 23.31 2.81
C LYS A 38 4.87 21.86 2.70
N GLY A 39 4.74 21.26 1.53
CA GLY A 39 5.10 19.87 1.26
C GLY A 39 4.39 19.32 0.02
N GLY A 40 4.62 18.05 -0.27
CA GLY A 40 4.14 17.36 -1.46
C GLY A 40 5.21 17.24 -2.55
N LEU A 41 4.78 16.99 -3.78
CA LEU A 41 5.66 16.87 -4.94
C LEU A 41 5.97 18.25 -5.52
N ILE A 42 7.25 18.59 -5.57
CA ILE A 42 7.80 19.80 -6.19
C ILE A 42 8.57 19.40 -7.44
N VAL A 43 8.33 20.09 -8.55
CA VAL A 43 9.02 19.86 -9.82
C VAL A 43 9.73 21.13 -10.25
N HIS A 44 10.99 21.02 -10.64
CA HIS A 44 11.80 22.13 -11.16
C HIS A 44 12.24 21.83 -12.60
N VAL A 45 11.64 22.52 -13.57
CA VAL A 45 11.97 22.40 -15.00
C VAL A 45 13.13 23.35 -15.35
N GLY A 46 14.11 22.86 -16.10
CA GLY A 46 15.32 23.63 -16.43
C GLY A 46 16.26 23.79 -15.24
N CYS A 47 16.42 22.70 -14.47
CA CYS A 47 17.03 22.78 -13.15
C CYS A 47 18.56 22.98 -13.12
N GLY A 48 19.24 22.88 -14.26
CA GLY A 48 20.67 23.13 -14.39
C GLY A 48 21.53 22.20 -13.53
N ASP A 49 22.35 22.78 -12.64
CA ASP A 49 23.21 22.02 -11.71
C ASP A 49 22.49 21.60 -10.41
N ALA A 50 21.18 21.83 -10.34
CA ALA A 50 20.28 21.44 -9.26
C ALA A 50 20.53 22.07 -7.88
N ARG A 51 21.29 23.17 -7.76
CA ARG A 51 21.43 23.89 -6.47
C ARG A 51 20.10 24.39 -5.92
N LEU A 52 19.33 25.10 -6.74
CA LEU A 52 17.99 25.55 -6.36
C LEU A 52 17.05 24.35 -6.14
N THR A 53 17.15 23.30 -6.96
CA THR A 53 16.36 22.08 -6.78
C THR A 53 16.62 21.39 -5.43
N ALA A 54 17.88 21.37 -5.00
CA ALA A 54 18.28 20.87 -3.69
C ALA A 54 17.70 21.77 -2.59
N ALA A 55 17.81 23.09 -2.71
CA ALA A 55 17.27 24.04 -1.74
C ALA A 55 15.73 23.99 -1.60
N LEU A 56 15.01 23.70 -2.70
CA LEU A 56 13.55 23.48 -2.68
C LEU A 56 13.13 22.29 -1.79
N ARG A 57 14.06 21.41 -1.42
CA ARG A 57 13.85 20.34 -0.42
C ARG A 57 14.00 20.86 1.02
N ALA A 58 13.43 22.03 1.30
CA ALA A 58 13.54 22.72 2.60
C ALA A 58 13.12 21.87 3.82
N HIS A 59 12.13 20.97 3.67
CA HIS A 59 11.59 20.14 4.76
C HIS A 59 11.30 18.70 4.30
N ASP A 60 11.19 17.78 5.27
CA ASP A 60 10.93 16.35 5.03
C ASP A 60 9.59 16.03 4.35
N ALA A 61 8.69 16.99 4.38
CA ALA A 61 7.41 16.94 3.68
C ALA A 61 7.53 17.11 2.15
N CYS A 62 8.71 17.48 1.61
CA CYS A 62 8.91 17.72 0.18
C CYS A 62 9.55 16.52 -0.50
N LEU A 63 9.02 16.14 -1.66
CA LEU A 63 9.68 15.27 -2.65
C LEU A 63 9.99 16.13 -3.86
N VAL A 64 11.25 16.20 -4.31
CA VAL A 64 11.65 17.13 -5.37
C VAL A 64 12.20 16.39 -6.59
N GLN A 65 11.73 16.77 -7.79
CA GLN A 65 12.31 16.29 -9.04
C GLN A 65 12.69 17.45 -9.96
N GLY A 66 13.95 17.48 -10.39
CA GLY A 66 14.42 18.33 -11.48
C GLY A 66 14.24 17.66 -12.84
N LEU A 67 13.76 18.42 -13.82
CA LEU A 67 13.75 18.03 -15.23
C LEU A 67 14.77 18.90 -15.97
N GLU A 68 15.71 18.28 -16.66
CA GLU A 68 16.80 18.98 -17.35
C GLU A 68 16.98 18.44 -18.77
N PRO A 69 16.89 19.29 -19.81
CA PRO A 69 17.09 18.87 -21.20
C PRO A 69 18.55 18.61 -21.57
N ASP A 70 19.54 19.17 -20.86
CA ASP A 70 20.96 18.98 -21.15
C ASP A 70 21.56 17.80 -20.34
N GLU A 71 22.07 16.79 -21.05
CA GLU A 71 22.58 15.57 -20.41
C GLU A 71 23.83 15.82 -19.54
N ASP A 72 24.70 16.78 -19.89
CA ASP A 72 25.87 17.15 -19.10
C ASP A 72 25.47 17.88 -17.81
N GLN A 73 24.42 18.70 -17.87
CA GLN A 73 23.82 19.32 -16.69
C GLN A 73 23.19 18.28 -15.77
N VAL A 74 22.50 17.27 -16.32
CA VAL A 74 21.96 16.14 -15.53
C VAL A 74 23.07 15.43 -14.77
N GLN A 75 24.22 15.16 -15.39
CA GLN A 75 25.35 14.52 -14.70
C GLN A 75 25.92 15.41 -13.58
N ARG A 76 26.07 16.72 -13.84
CA ARG A 76 26.52 17.69 -12.82
C ARG A 76 25.55 17.80 -11.66
N ALA A 77 24.26 17.87 -11.94
CA ALA A 77 23.20 17.89 -10.95
C ALA A 77 23.21 16.64 -10.07
N ARG A 78 23.27 15.45 -10.68
CA ARG A 78 23.36 14.18 -9.92
C ARG A 78 24.64 14.10 -9.08
N ALA A 79 25.76 14.62 -9.57
CA ALA A 79 26.99 14.72 -8.79
C ALA A 79 26.83 15.66 -7.57
N HIS A 80 26.17 16.81 -7.75
CA HIS A 80 25.86 17.73 -6.66
C HIS A 80 24.90 17.13 -5.62
N LEU A 81 23.79 16.53 -6.04
CA LEU A 81 22.86 15.88 -5.10
C LEU A 81 23.50 14.78 -4.27
N ARG A 82 24.51 14.08 -4.83
CA ARG A 82 25.32 13.11 -4.09
C ARG A 82 26.22 13.78 -3.05
N SER A 83 26.88 14.90 -3.39
CA SER A 83 27.71 15.61 -2.40
C SER A 83 26.89 16.10 -1.21
N GLU A 84 25.64 16.48 -1.44
CA GLU A 84 24.70 16.92 -0.41
C GLU A 84 23.93 15.79 0.28
N LYS A 85 24.12 14.53 -0.13
CA LYS A 85 23.37 13.35 0.38
C LYS A 85 21.85 13.48 0.25
N LEU A 86 21.38 14.12 -0.81
CA LEU A 86 19.96 14.37 -1.07
C LEU A 86 19.30 13.36 -2.02
N CYS A 87 20.08 12.46 -2.62
CA CYS A 87 19.57 11.44 -3.55
C CYS A 87 18.38 10.64 -2.96
N GLY A 88 17.39 10.34 -3.80
CA GLY A 88 16.12 9.74 -3.41
C GLY A 88 15.07 10.80 -3.06
N SER A 89 15.34 11.66 -2.07
CA SER A 89 14.44 12.77 -1.71
C SER A 89 14.44 13.91 -2.74
N VAL A 90 15.56 14.04 -3.46
CA VAL A 90 15.73 14.89 -4.62
C VAL A 90 16.27 14.03 -5.77
N SER A 91 15.67 14.15 -6.95
CA SER A 91 16.11 13.43 -8.15
C SER A 91 16.18 14.36 -9.35
N VAL A 92 17.01 14.03 -10.34
CA VAL A 92 17.08 14.76 -11.62
C VAL A 92 16.98 13.79 -12.79
N LYS A 93 16.09 14.10 -13.71
CA LYS A 93 15.82 13.32 -14.92
C LYS A 93 16.17 14.13 -16.16
N HIS A 94 16.86 13.48 -17.09
CA HIS A 94 17.03 14.02 -18.43
C HIS A 94 15.67 14.03 -19.13
N TRP A 95 15.22 15.21 -19.55
CA TRP A 95 13.90 15.39 -20.12
C TRP A 95 13.90 16.50 -21.19
N PRO A 96 14.21 16.16 -22.46
CA PRO A 96 14.38 17.13 -23.54
C PRO A 96 13.06 17.50 -24.25
N PHE A 97 11.91 17.24 -23.62
CA PHE A 97 10.59 17.39 -24.24
C PHE A 97 9.83 18.61 -23.71
N ASP A 98 8.86 19.08 -24.51
CA ASP A 98 8.00 20.24 -24.22
C ASP A 98 6.78 19.92 -23.33
N TYR A 99 6.69 18.68 -22.85
CA TYR A 99 5.62 18.20 -22.00
C TYR A 99 6.16 17.56 -20.73
N LEU A 100 5.30 17.42 -19.73
CA LEU A 100 5.68 16.96 -18.41
C LEU A 100 5.29 15.48 -18.24
N PRO A 101 6.19 14.65 -17.67
CA PRO A 101 5.98 13.21 -17.66
C PRO A 101 4.94 12.71 -16.65
N TYR A 102 4.27 13.59 -15.93
CA TYR A 102 3.48 13.23 -14.75
C TYR A 102 2.05 12.83 -15.08
N ALA A 103 1.50 11.98 -14.23
CA ALA A 103 0.06 11.81 -14.09
C ALA A 103 -0.65 13.16 -13.87
N ASP A 104 -1.91 13.23 -14.29
CA ASP A 104 -2.75 14.39 -14.04
C ASP A 104 -2.87 14.65 -12.54
N ASN A 105 -2.97 15.92 -12.16
CA ASN A 105 -3.20 16.35 -10.78
C ASN A 105 -2.13 15.94 -9.75
N LEU A 106 -0.88 15.66 -10.13
CA LEU A 106 0.14 15.10 -9.23
C LEU A 106 1.01 16.15 -8.49
N VAL A 107 1.29 17.30 -9.12
CA VAL A 107 2.34 18.24 -8.69
C VAL A 107 1.77 19.36 -7.82
N ASN A 108 2.35 19.60 -6.63
CA ASN A 108 1.93 20.69 -5.74
C ASN A 108 2.55 22.04 -6.14
N LEU A 109 3.84 22.02 -6.52
CA LEU A 109 4.59 23.19 -6.97
C LEU A 109 5.38 22.87 -8.23
N LEU A 110 5.14 23.61 -9.30
CA LEU A 110 5.95 23.57 -10.52
C LEU A 110 6.76 24.86 -10.63
N VAL A 111 8.08 24.75 -10.61
CA VAL A 111 9.01 25.86 -10.88
C VAL A 111 9.57 25.69 -12.29
N VAL A 112 9.49 26.73 -13.11
CA VAL A 112 10.04 26.72 -14.47
C VAL A 112 11.16 27.75 -14.58
N SER A 113 12.36 27.27 -14.94
CA SER A 113 13.58 28.06 -15.12
C SER A 113 14.00 28.12 -16.60
N GLY A 114 14.46 29.28 -17.04
CA GLY A 114 15.05 29.49 -18.37
C GLY A 114 14.04 29.66 -19.51
N PRO A 115 14.47 29.58 -20.78
CA PRO A 115 13.60 29.81 -21.95
C PRO A 115 12.67 28.62 -22.28
N LEU A 116 12.60 27.61 -21.42
CA LEU A 116 11.76 26.43 -21.61
C LEU A 116 10.29 26.82 -21.51
N SER A 117 9.58 26.84 -22.64
CA SER A 117 8.14 27.09 -22.67
C SER A 117 7.38 25.77 -22.50
N VAL A 118 6.83 25.54 -21.30
CA VAL A 118 5.81 24.50 -21.10
C VAL A 118 4.45 25.15 -21.33
N ASP A 119 3.62 24.54 -22.17
CA ASP A 119 2.27 25.07 -22.43
C ASP A 119 1.46 25.16 -21.13
N ARG A 120 0.66 26.24 -21.00
CA ARG A 120 -0.13 26.49 -19.78
C ARG A 120 -1.14 25.38 -19.49
N GLY A 121 -1.74 24.79 -20.52
CA GLY A 121 -2.64 23.64 -20.38
C GLY A 121 -1.93 22.42 -19.82
N GLU A 122 -0.67 22.19 -20.22
CA GLU A 122 0.16 21.12 -19.69
C GLU A 122 0.55 21.34 -18.22
N ILE A 123 0.90 22.57 -17.85
CA ILE A 123 1.12 22.95 -16.45
C ILE A 123 -0.14 22.68 -15.63
N LEU A 124 -1.29 23.18 -16.10
CA LEU A 124 -2.58 22.96 -15.43
C LEU A 124 -2.96 21.47 -15.37
N ARG A 125 -2.57 20.64 -16.34
CA ARG A 125 -2.83 19.20 -16.32
C ARG A 125 -2.12 18.52 -15.15
N VAL A 126 -0.83 18.80 -14.96
CA VAL A 126 -0.02 18.12 -13.93
C VAL A 126 -0.20 18.70 -12.54
N LEU A 127 -0.54 19.99 -12.39
CA LEU A 127 -0.76 20.58 -11.07
C LEU A 127 -1.95 19.90 -10.39
N CYS A 128 -1.81 19.55 -9.11
CA CYS A 128 -2.94 19.13 -8.28
C CYS A 128 -3.96 20.27 -8.12
N PRO A 129 -5.23 20.00 -7.82
CA PRO A 129 -6.17 21.02 -7.36
C PRO A 129 -5.56 21.88 -6.25
N GLY A 130 -5.57 23.20 -6.44
CA GLY A 130 -4.93 24.15 -5.53
C GLY A 130 -3.40 24.26 -5.64
N GLY A 131 -2.76 23.44 -6.48
CA GLY A 131 -1.32 23.49 -6.79
C GLY A 131 -0.93 24.74 -7.56
N ILE A 132 0.36 25.05 -7.56
CA ILE A 132 0.89 26.35 -8.00
C ILE A 132 2.01 26.17 -9.00
N ALA A 133 2.03 27.02 -10.03
CA ALA A 133 3.20 27.19 -10.89
C ALA A 133 3.85 28.55 -10.65
N ALA A 134 5.18 28.60 -10.76
CA ALA A 134 5.97 29.81 -10.70
C ALA A 134 7.03 29.79 -11.82
N GLU A 135 7.12 30.87 -12.59
CA GLU A 135 8.16 31.05 -13.61
C GLU A 135 9.25 31.99 -13.05
N LEU A 136 10.50 31.60 -13.18
CA LEU A 136 11.63 32.40 -12.68
C LEU A 136 12.08 33.40 -13.74
N ASP A 137 12.46 34.60 -13.29
CA ASP A 137 13.09 35.59 -14.17
C ASP A 137 14.45 35.07 -14.67
N PRO A 138 14.72 35.08 -15.98
CA PRO A 138 15.99 34.56 -16.53
C PRO A 138 17.24 35.29 -16.05
N ASP A 139 17.13 36.58 -15.71
CA ASP A 139 18.24 37.46 -15.36
C ASP A 139 18.49 37.49 -13.84
N THR A 140 17.43 37.50 -13.04
CA THR A 140 17.53 37.57 -11.58
C THR A 140 17.43 36.22 -10.88
N ARG A 141 16.91 35.18 -11.56
CA ARG A 141 16.56 33.86 -11.00
C ARG A 141 15.62 33.88 -9.80
N ASN A 142 15.09 35.05 -9.46
CA ASN A 142 14.04 35.22 -8.47
C ASN A 142 12.67 35.00 -9.12
N PRO A 143 11.66 34.54 -8.36
CA PRO A 143 10.31 34.41 -8.88
C PRO A 143 9.77 35.79 -9.27
N LYS A 144 9.26 35.92 -10.51
CA LYS A 144 8.39 37.04 -10.83
C LYS A 144 7.07 36.80 -10.11
N LEU A 145 6.78 37.52 -9.03
CA LEU A 145 5.52 37.40 -8.27
C LEU A 145 4.26 37.48 -9.16
N GLU A 146 4.35 38.15 -10.31
CA GLU A 146 3.32 38.26 -11.36
C GLU A 146 3.07 36.97 -12.18
N THR A 147 3.94 35.96 -12.09
CA THR A 147 3.84 34.68 -12.83
C THR A 147 3.31 33.52 -11.99
N ILE A 148 3.08 33.74 -10.69
CA ILE A 148 2.53 32.71 -9.80
C ILE A 148 1.03 32.55 -10.10
N PHE A 149 0.63 31.38 -10.59
CA PHE A 149 -0.79 31.06 -10.73
C PHE A 149 -1.14 29.73 -10.06
N ARG A 150 -2.38 29.68 -9.55
CA ARG A 150 -2.94 28.53 -8.84
C ARG A 150 -3.94 27.80 -9.72
N LYS A 151 -3.86 26.47 -9.76
CA LYS A 151 -4.91 25.66 -10.37
C LYS A 151 -6.20 25.74 -9.54
N PRO A 152 -7.34 26.13 -10.12
CA PRO A 152 -8.61 26.13 -9.41
C PRO A 152 -8.98 24.75 -8.87
N TRP A 153 -9.71 24.72 -7.77
CA TRP A 153 -10.33 23.49 -7.28
C TRP A 153 -11.54 23.15 -8.18
N PRO A 154 -11.61 21.94 -8.78
CA PRO A 154 -12.77 21.55 -9.59
C PRO A 154 -14.07 21.49 -8.79
N GLU A 155 -15.18 21.98 -9.35
CA GLU A 155 -16.50 22.01 -8.69
C GLU A 155 -17.16 20.63 -8.55
N ASP A 156 -16.65 19.64 -9.27
CA ASP A 156 -17.18 18.28 -9.41
C ASP A 156 -16.36 17.22 -8.66
N ILE A 157 -15.38 17.65 -7.85
CA ILE A 157 -14.67 16.80 -6.89
C ILE A 157 -14.94 17.24 -5.45
N ASP A 158 -14.92 16.29 -4.54
CA ASP A 158 -15.39 16.50 -3.17
C ASP A 158 -14.36 16.10 -2.11
N GLN A 159 -14.58 16.47 -0.85
CA GLN A 159 -13.76 16.09 0.30
C GLN A 159 -14.52 15.08 1.18
N TRP A 160 -13.85 14.49 2.16
CA TRP A 160 -14.44 13.47 3.05
C TRP A 160 -14.01 13.78 4.48
N THR A 161 -14.68 14.79 5.06
CA THR A 161 -14.29 15.44 6.32
C THR A 161 -14.50 14.57 7.57
N HIS A 162 -15.47 13.67 7.52
CA HIS A 162 -15.88 12.80 8.62
C HIS A 162 -15.90 11.32 8.19
N TRP A 163 -16.10 10.41 9.14
CA TRP A 163 -16.15 8.96 8.92
C TRP A 163 -17.07 8.53 7.75
N LEU A 164 -18.30 9.07 7.68
CA LEU A 164 -19.24 8.87 6.57
C LEU A 164 -19.42 10.16 5.78
N HIS A 165 -18.32 10.66 5.20
CA HIS A 165 -18.24 11.86 4.36
C HIS A 165 -18.40 13.17 5.12
N GLY A 166 -19.60 13.46 5.59
CA GLY A 166 -19.95 14.71 6.27
C GLY A 166 -20.51 14.49 7.67
N PRO A 167 -20.85 15.59 8.37
CA PRO A 167 -21.52 15.53 9.67
C PRO A 167 -22.97 15.02 9.59
N ASP A 168 -23.52 14.93 8.38
CA ASP A 168 -24.86 14.44 8.05
C ASP A 168 -24.96 12.90 8.04
N ASN A 169 -23.83 12.20 8.13
CA ASN A 169 -23.69 10.74 8.05
C ASN A 169 -24.12 10.13 6.70
N ASN A 170 -24.20 10.91 5.62
CA ASN A 170 -24.50 10.39 4.30
C ASN A 170 -23.23 9.77 3.68
N PRO A 171 -23.10 8.44 3.50
CA PRO A 171 -21.86 7.81 3.02
C PRO A 171 -21.67 7.94 1.50
N VAL A 172 -21.93 9.14 0.96
CA VAL A 172 -21.94 9.50 -0.44
C VAL A 172 -20.99 10.67 -0.63
N ALA A 173 -19.96 10.51 -1.45
CA ALA A 173 -19.21 11.65 -1.94
C ALA A 173 -20.04 12.40 -2.99
N GLN A 174 -20.11 13.72 -2.90
CA GLN A 174 -20.67 14.60 -3.95
C GLN A 174 -19.80 14.63 -5.21
N ASP A 175 -18.69 13.88 -5.19
CA ASP A 175 -17.74 13.70 -6.26
C ASP A 175 -18.36 13.01 -7.48
N ARG A 176 -18.11 13.56 -8.67
CA ARG A 176 -18.58 13.00 -9.96
C ARG A 176 -17.45 12.40 -10.79
N ARG A 177 -16.18 12.57 -10.38
CA ARG A 177 -15.01 12.03 -11.09
C ARG A 177 -14.56 10.67 -10.55
N VAL A 178 -14.93 10.34 -9.31
CA VAL A 178 -14.67 9.00 -8.77
C VAL A 178 -15.55 7.96 -9.47
N GLY A 179 -14.89 6.98 -10.07
CA GLY A 179 -15.52 5.84 -10.75
C GLY A 179 -14.70 4.54 -10.60
N PRO A 180 -15.03 3.51 -11.38
CA PRO A 180 -14.27 2.25 -11.40
C PRO A 180 -12.77 2.49 -11.64
N PRO A 181 -11.87 1.88 -10.86
CA PRO A 181 -10.45 2.15 -10.94
C PRO A 181 -9.87 1.65 -12.27
N ARG A 182 -9.17 2.53 -12.98
CA ARG A 182 -8.48 2.22 -14.27
C ARG A 182 -7.03 2.66 -14.29
N ARG A 183 -6.65 3.61 -13.45
CA ARG A 183 -5.28 4.13 -13.34
C ARG A 183 -4.86 4.18 -11.88
N VAL A 184 -3.58 3.94 -11.60
CA VAL A 184 -3.02 4.25 -10.28
C VAL A 184 -2.57 5.71 -10.22
N GLN A 185 -2.92 6.42 -9.16
CA GLN A 185 -2.46 7.79 -8.93
C GLN A 185 -1.17 7.82 -8.10
N TRP A 186 -1.14 7.06 -7.00
CA TRP A 186 0.05 6.87 -6.18
C TRP A 186 -0.05 5.59 -5.34
N ILE A 187 1.11 5.10 -4.87
CA ILE A 187 1.24 3.94 -3.98
C ILE A 187 2.11 4.31 -2.78
N SER A 188 1.70 3.93 -1.57
CA SER A 188 2.40 4.27 -0.34
C SER A 188 2.37 3.14 0.71
N SER A 189 3.22 3.30 1.72
CA SER A 189 3.23 2.51 2.95
C SER A 189 1.98 2.74 3.81
N PRO A 190 1.59 1.74 4.64
CA PRO A 190 2.26 0.44 4.78
C PRO A 190 1.91 -0.54 3.65
N LYS A 191 2.90 -1.33 3.21
CA LYS A 191 2.72 -2.34 2.14
C LYS A 191 1.73 -3.44 2.54
N TRP A 192 1.81 -3.89 3.79
CA TRP A 192 0.94 -4.92 4.34
C TRP A 192 0.36 -4.47 5.68
N PRO A 193 -0.91 -4.77 5.97
CA PRO A 193 -1.45 -4.61 7.30
C PRO A 193 -1.25 -5.91 8.12
N LYS A 194 -1.57 -5.87 9.41
CA LYS A 194 -1.68 -7.05 10.26
C LYS A 194 -2.77 -8.03 9.79
N SER A 195 -2.87 -9.18 10.45
CA SER A 195 -3.96 -10.14 10.21
C SER A 195 -5.32 -9.58 10.45
N HIS A 196 -6.31 -10.12 9.72
CA HIS A 196 -7.70 -9.91 10.07
C HIS A 196 -8.06 -10.61 11.41
N ASP A 197 -7.17 -11.47 11.93
CA ASP A 197 -7.17 -11.98 13.31
C ASP A 197 -6.54 -11.00 14.32
N ALA A 198 -6.13 -9.80 13.86
CA ALA A 198 -5.67 -8.69 14.68
C ALA A 198 -6.49 -7.44 14.32
N PRO A 199 -6.45 -6.39 15.14
CA PRO A 199 -6.99 -5.10 14.76
C PRO A 199 -6.50 -4.63 13.39
N PRO A 200 -7.37 -4.07 12.52
CA PRO A 200 -6.96 -3.41 11.29
C PRO A 200 -5.88 -2.36 11.58
N SER A 201 -4.76 -2.45 10.87
CA SER A 201 -3.60 -1.54 11.00
C SER A 201 -3.87 -0.11 10.53
N MET A 202 -5.08 0.23 10.09
CA MET A 202 -5.46 1.59 9.77
C MET A 202 -6.88 1.86 10.23
N THR A 203 -7.10 2.98 10.91
CA THR A 203 -8.38 3.42 11.44
C THR A 203 -8.55 4.92 11.24
N GLY A 204 -9.76 5.36 10.89
CA GLY A 204 -10.03 6.78 10.65
C GLY A 204 -9.32 7.24 9.39
N LEU A 205 -10.07 7.58 8.37
CA LEU A 205 -9.50 8.12 7.14
C LEU A 205 -10.45 9.22 6.66
N VAL A 206 -9.91 10.43 6.56
CA VAL A 206 -10.61 11.65 6.19
C VAL A 206 -9.69 12.50 5.32
N THR A 207 -10.26 13.42 4.56
CA THR A 207 -9.50 14.38 3.75
C THR A 207 -10.10 15.77 3.84
N ALA A 208 -9.21 16.76 3.92
CA ALA A 208 -9.56 18.17 3.83
C ALA A 208 -8.44 18.97 3.13
N GLN A 209 -8.80 19.94 2.29
CA GLN A 209 -7.89 20.89 1.63
C GLN A 209 -6.70 20.21 0.92
N GLY A 210 -6.97 19.14 0.17
CA GLY A 210 -5.92 18.39 -0.56
C GLY A 210 -4.99 17.57 0.32
N ARG A 211 -5.30 17.41 1.61
CA ARG A 211 -4.55 16.56 2.55
C ARG A 211 -5.41 15.40 3.04
N MET A 212 -4.77 14.30 3.36
CA MET A 212 -5.40 13.07 3.80
C MET A 212 -4.83 12.66 5.16
N PHE A 213 -5.72 12.36 6.10
CA PHE A 213 -5.37 12.04 7.48
C PHE A 213 -5.82 10.65 7.83
N CYS A 214 -4.94 9.85 8.46
CA CYS A 214 -5.31 8.55 8.98
C CYS A 214 -4.52 8.14 10.22
N ILE A 215 -5.10 7.28 11.05
CA ILE A 215 -4.37 6.64 12.15
C ILE A 215 -3.92 5.26 11.67
N ALA A 216 -2.61 5.00 11.72
CA ALA A 216 -2.03 3.76 11.19
C ALA A 216 -1.05 3.14 12.18
N ASP A 217 -1.00 1.81 12.17
CA ASP A 217 -0.02 0.98 12.86
C ASP A 217 1.12 0.63 11.90
N GLU A 218 2.31 1.11 12.22
CA GLU A 218 3.55 0.83 11.47
C GLU A 218 4.42 -0.23 12.16
N GLY A 219 3.84 -1.00 13.10
CA GLY A 219 4.46 -2.19 13.68
C GLY A 219 4.60 -3.33 12.66
N PRO A 220 5.38 -4.37 12.99
CA PRO A 220 5.58 -5.53 12.10
C PRO A 220 4.26 -6.26 11.82
N ALA A 221 3.90 -6.39 10.54
CA ALA A 221 2.62 -6.94 10.08
C ALA A 221 2.42 -8.44 10.38
N GLY A 222 3.51 -9.22 10.45
CA GLY A 222 3.48 -10.68 10.63
C GLY A 222 3.65 -11.18 12.07
N ILE A 223 4.04 -10.30 13.01
CA ILE A 223 4.51 -10.72 14.34
C ILE A 223 3.53 -10.26 15.42
N LYS A 224 3.23 -11.19 16.33
CA LYS A 224 2.37 -11.01 17.48
C LYS A 224 3.18 -11.08 18.76
N HIS A 225 2.93 -10.12 19.64
CA HIS A 225 3.41 -10.14 21.01
C HIS A 225 2.27 -10.47 21.98
N PRO A 226 2.48 -11.34 22.99
CA PRO A 226 1.46 -11.64 23.99
C PRO A 226 0.92 -10.40 24.73
N GLU A 227 1.77 -9.39 24.94
CA GLU A 227 1.40 -8.13 25.63
C GLU A 227 1.24 -6.93 24.67
N HIS A 228 1.11 -7.16 23.35
CA HIS A 228 0.88 -6.09 22.36
C HIS A 228 1.97 -4.99 22.25
N LYS A 229 3.20 -5.23 22.72
CA LYS A 229 4.31 -4.26 22.70
C LYS A 229 4.88 -3.90 21.32
N LEU A 230 4.41 -4.53 20.24
CA LEU A 230 4.94 -4.33 18.88
C LEU A 230 4.16 -3.32 18.05
N GLU A 231 2.98 -2.88 18.48
CA GLU A 231 2.17 -1.92 17.71
C GLU A 231 2.80 -0.52 17.79
N ARG A 232 2.79 0.21 16.68
CA ARG A 232 3.38 1.56 16.58
C ARG A 232 2.40 2.46 15.86
N TRP A 233 1.43 2.95 16.63
CA TRP A 233 0.36 3.79 16.12
C TRP A 233 0.79 5.24 15.95
N ALA A 234 0.31 5.88 14.88
CA ALA A 234 0.50 7.30 14.64
C ALA A 234 -0.65 7.88 13.83
N LEU A 235 -0.96 9.17 14.07
CA LEU A 235 -1.71 10.00 13.13
C LEU A 235 -0.75 10.44 12.01
N LEU A 236 -1.13 10.15 10.78
CA LEU A 236 -0.37 10.47 9.57
C LEU A 236 -1.14 11.51 8.75
N ALA A 237 -0.41 12.48 8.19
CA ALA A 237 -0.91 13.36 7.15
C ALA A 237 -0.13 13.14 5.86
N ARG A 238 -0.85 13.01 4.74
CA ARG A 238 -0.29 12.87 3.40
C ARG A 238 -0.91 13.89 2.46
N ASP A 239 -0.18 14.22 1.41
CA ASP A 239 -0.80 14.85 0.26
C ASP A 239 -1.81 13.88 -0.38
N ALA A 240 -3.01 14.37 -0.68
CA ALA A 240 -4.10 13.53 -1.16
C ALA A 240 -3.94 13.12 -2.64
N PHE A 241 -3.12 13.82 -3.42
CA PHE A 241 -3.00 13.64 -4.86
C PHE A 241 -1.72 12.93 -5.30
N ASN A 242 -0.68 12.90 -4.45
CA ASN A 242 0.56 12.15 -4.69
C ASN A 242 1.03 11.28 -3.51
N GLY A 243 0.37 11.31 -2.36
CA GLY A 243 0.64 10.38 -1.25
C GLY A 243 1.93 10.65 -0.46
N VAL A 244 2.67 11.72 -0.77
CA VAL A 244 3.86 12.16 -0.01
C VAL A 244 3.48 12.38 1.46
N LEU A 245 4.29 11.84 2.38
CA LEU A 245 4.08 12.03 3.82
C LEU A 245 4.44 13.47 4.20
N LEU A 246 3.49 14.20 4.77
CA LEU A 246 3.69 15.60 5.17
C LEU A 246 4.18 15.68 6.62
N TRP A 247 3.52 14.95 7.51
CA TRP A 247 3.93 14.84 8.91
C TRP A 247 3.34 13.59 9.55
N LYS A 248 3.92 13.21 10.69
CA LYS A 248 3.53 12.05 11.49
C LYS A 248 3.56 12.41 12.97
N LYS A 249 2.51 12.06 13.71
CA LYS A 249 2.42 12.22 15.17
C LYS A 249 2.15 10.87 15.85
N PRO A 250 3.09 10.32 16.63
CA PRO A 250 2.88 9.07 17.37
C PRO A 250 1.68 9.13 18.32
N ILE A 251 1.01 8.00 18.51
CA ILE A 251 -0.06 7.80 19.50
C ILE A 251 0.31 6.59 20.35
N GLU A 252 0.66 6.81 21.62
CA GLU A 252 1.16 5.74 22.49
C GLU A 252 0.04 4.85 23.05
N ASP A 253 -1.03 5.46 23.56
CA ASP A 253 -2.20 4.77 24.12
C ASP A 253 -3.25 4.49 23.03
N TRP A 254 -2.91 3.62 22.08
CA TRP A 254 -3.82 3.20 21.01
C TRP A 254 -3.56 1.74 20.62
N GLY A 255 -4.57 1.10 20.04
CA GLY A 255 -4.46 -0.27 19.61
C GLY A 255 -4.90 -1.27 20.66
N THR A 256 -4.48 -2.51 20.47
CA THR A 256 -4.92 -3.64 21.28
C THR A 256 -4.58 -3.44 22.76
N GLY A 257 -3.45 -2.82 23.08
CA GLY A 257 -3.05 -2.50 24.45
C GLY A 257 -3.94 -1.47 25.15
N ALA A 258 -4.59 -0.57 24.39
CA ALA A 258 -5.42 0.50 24.93
C ALA A 258 -6.86 0.03 25.25
N TRP A 259 -7.39 -0.95 24.50
CA TRP A 259 -8.79 -1.38 24.64
C TRP A 259 -9.00 -2.87 24.95
N SER A 260 -8.00 -3.74 24.86
CA SER A 260 -8.21 -5.15 25.24
C SER A 260 -8.12 -5.33 26.75
N PRO A 261 -9.15 -5.89 27.42
CA PRO A 261 -9.03 -6.25 28.83
C PRO A 261 -7.98 -7.37 29.01
N LYS A 262 -7.15 -7.27 30.06
CA LYS A 262 -6.07 -8.25 30.39
C LYS A 262 -6.56 -9.70 30.49
N GLU A 263 -7.85 -9.90 30.78
CA GLU A 263 -8.52 -11.19 30.99
C GLU A 263 -8.87 -11.92 29.68
N TYR A 264 -8.77 -11.26 28.52
CA TYR A 264 -8.97 -11.86 27.19
C TYR A 264 -7.66 -11.86 26.39
N PRO A 265 -6.68 -12.72 26.77
CA PRO A 265 -5.49 -12.92 25.95
C PRO A 265 -5.91 -13.46 24.58
N TYR A 266 -5.26 -12.97 23.52
CA TYR A 266 -5.49 -13.39 22.14
C TYR A 266 -5.91 -14.86 21.99
N GLY A 267 -7.05 -15.12 21.34
CA GLY A 267 -7.26 -16.40 20.65
C GLY A 267 -8.43 -17.28 21.08
N PHE A 268 -9.65 -16.74 21.21
CA PHE A 268 -10.86 -17.53 20.97
C PHE A 268 -11.85 -16.82 20.05
N GLY A 269 -11.77 -17.12 18.76
CA GLY A 269 -12.82 -16.88 17.77
C GLY A 269 -12.69 -15.60 16.91
N PRO A 270 -13.52 -15.45 15.86
CA PRO A 270 -13.41 -14.45 14.78
C PRO A 270 -13.53 -12.96 15.18
N TRP A 271 -13.44 -12.60 16.46
CA TRP A 271 -13.97 -11.35 16.97
C TRP A 271 -12.97 -10.58 17.83
N THR A 272 -11.83 -10.22 17.23
CA THR A 272 -10.93 -9.19 17.77
C THR A 272 -11.69 -7.89 17.97
N VAL A 273 -11.98 -7.55 19.22
CA VAL A 273 -12.87 -6.45 19.61
C VAL A 273 -12.18 -5.11 19.41
N ASN A 274 -12.16 -4.62 18.17
CA ASN A 274 -11.86 -3.22 17.92
C ASN A 274 -13.07 -2.37 18.35
N PRO A 275 -12.86 -1.31 19.14
CA PRO A 275 -13.91 -0.37 19.47
C PRO A 275 -14.55 0.13 18.19
N ARG A 276 -15.84 -0.14 18.00
CA ARG A 276 -16.46 0.09 16.69
C ARG A 276 -16.42 1.58 16.33
N MET A 277 -16.51 2.48 17.32
CA MET A 277 -16.48 3.93 17.14
C MET A 277 -15.10 4.49 16.78
N ILE A 278 -14.06 3.67 16.66
CA ILE A 278 -12.68 4.14 16.51
C ILE A 278 -12.48 5.07 15.30
N HIS A 279 -13.28 4.90 14.25
CA HIS A 279 -13.22 5.74 13.07
C HIS A 279 -13.90 7.11 13.21
N GLN A 280 -14.78 7.27 14.20
CA GLN A 280 -15.52 8.53 14.47
C GLN A 280 -14.72 9.49 15.36
N ARG A 281 -13.43 9.19 15.59
CA ARG A 281 -12.52 9.97 16.44
C ARG A 281 -11.50 10.78 15.65
N LEU A 282 -11.67 10.87 14.33
CA LEU A 282 -10.85 11.66 13.44
C LEU A 282 -11.76 12.43 12.49
N VAL A 283 -11.63 13.75 12.51
CA VAL A 283 -12.37 14.70 11.66
C VAL A 283 -11.39 15.72 11.10
N ALA A 284 -11.54 16.10 9.84
CA ALA A 284 -10.76 17.16 9.21
C ALA A 284 -11.69 18.15 8.52
N VAL A 285 -11.68 19.41 8.93
CA VAL A 285 -12.52 20.47 8.37
C VAL A 285 -11.65 21.70 8.12
N GLY A 286 -11.62 22.16 6.87
CA GLY A 286 -10.77 23.28 6.48
C GLY A 286 -9.28 22.98 6.74
N ASP A 287 -8.64 23.85 7.51
CA ASP A 287 -7.23 23.76 7.91
C ASP A 287 -7.03 23.18 9.33
N ARG A 288 -8.05 22.48 9.86
CA ARG A 288 -8.04 21.89 11.20
C ARG A 288 -8.30 20.39 11.17
N VAL A 289 -7.61 19.66 12.07
CA VAL A 289 -7.84 18.23 12.33
C VAL A 289 -8.21 18.04 13.80
N PHE A 290 -9.31 17.34 14.06
CA PHE A 290 -9.80 17.02 15.39
C PHE A 290 -9.62 15.53 15.65
N VAL A 291 -8.87 15.19 16.72
CA VAL A 291 -8.53 13.80 17.04
C VAL A 291 -8.31 13.57 18.53
N THR A 292 -8.56 12.36 19.02
CA THR A 292 -8.08 11.92 20.34
C THR A 292 -6.68 11.33 20.20
N LEU A 293 -5.64 11.99 20.73
CA LEU A 293 -4.24 11.52 20.72
C LEU A 293 -3.98 10.49 21.83
N GLY A 294 -4.81 9.45 21.86
CA GLY A 294 -4.88 8.40 22.88
C GLY A 294 -6.32 7.92 23.05
N PHE A 295 -6.53 6.70 23.53
CA PHE A 295 -7.88 6.13 23.58
C PHE A 295 -8.77 6.80 24.64
N GLY A 296 -8.20 7.18 25.80
CA GLY A 296 -8.87 8.00 26.83
C GLY A 296 -8.61 9.51 26.70
N ALA A 297 -7.75 9.94 25.78
CA ALA A 297 -7.29 11.32 25.69
C ALA A 297 -8.42 12.30 25.28
N PRO A 298 -8.37 13.57 25.73
CA PRO A 298 -9.25 14.60 25.22
C PRO A 298 -9.01 14.86 23.73
N ILE A 299 -10.02 15.41 23.07
CA ILE A 299 -9.95 15.86 21.69
C ILE A 299 -8.93 17.01 21.60
N SER A 300 -8.00 16.85 20.68
CA SER A 300 -7.02 17.85 20.28
C SER A 300 -7.41 18.40 18.91
N MET A 301 -7.33 19.72 18.75
CA MET A 301 -7.41 20.41 17.46
C MET A 301 -5.99 20.69 17.00
N LEU A 302 -5.65 20.24 15.79
CA LEU A 302 -4.33 20.37 15.19
C LEU A 302 -4.41 21.24 13.94
N ASP A 303 -3.31 21.93 13.63
CA ASP A 303 -3.09 22.50 12.31
C ASP A 303 -2.96 21.36 11.28
N ALA A 304 -3.74 21.44 10.21
CA ALA A 304 -3.79 20.39 9.19
C ALA A 304 -2.47 20.27 8.38
N ALA A 305 -1.70 21.36 8.26
CA ALA A 305 -0.49 21.42 7.44
C ALA A 305 0.76 20.96 8.20
N SER A 306 0.90 21.31 9.49
CA SER A 306 2.07 20.97 10.32
C SER A 306 1.83 19.84 11.32
N GLY A 307 0.57 19.61 11.71
CA GLY A 307 0.23 18.70 12.81
C GLY A 307 0.51 19.30 14.19
N ASP A 308 0.78 20.61 14.28
CA ASP A 308 0.93 21.29 15.57
C ASP A 308 -0.40 21.31 16.32
N ILE A 309 -0.34 21.12 17.64
CA ILE A 309 -1.54 21.17 18.48
C ILE A 309 -1.90 22.64 18.71
N LEU A 310 -3.07 23.04 18.22
CA LEU A 310 -3.61 24.40 18.36
C LEU A 310 -4.42 24.54 19.65
N ALA A 311 -5.22 23.52 19.99
CA ALA A 311 -6.02 23.50 21.22
C ALA A 311 -6.25 22.07 21.73
N ILE A 312 -6.50 21.95 23.04
CA ILE A 312 -6.92 20.70 23.68
C ILE A 312 -8.19 20.97 24.48
N PHE A 313 -9.29 20.31 24.12
CA PHE A 313 -10.58 20.47 24.77
C PHE A 313 -10.67 19.55 26.00
N LYS A 314 -10.07 19.95 27.12
CA LYS A 314 -9.87 19.10 28.32
C LYS A 314 -11.11 18.35 28.81
N GLU A 315 -12.29 18.97 28.70
CA GLU A 315 -13.56 18.34 29.15
C GLU A 315 -13.99 17.15 28.30
N THR A 316 -13.37 16.92 27.13
CA THR A 316 -13.70 15.87 26.17
C THR A 316 -12.94 14.56 26.38
N GLY A 317 -12.28 14.36 27.52
CA GLY A 317 -11.64 13.08 27.84
C GLY A 317 -12.61 11.90 27.71
N PHE A 318 -12.10 10.76 27.23
CA PHE A 318 -12.90 9.57 26.86
C PHE A 318 -13.99 9.85 25.81
N ALA A 319 -13.74 10.76 24.87
CA ALA A 319 -14.63 10.98 23.73
C ALA A 319 -14.73 9.72 22.86
N SER A 320 -15.95 9.34 22.46
CA SER A 320 -16.20 8.21 21.57
C SER A 320 -16.60 8.61 20.16
N GLU A 321 -17.21 9.79 19.98
CA GLU A 321 -17.69 10.30 18.69
C GLU A 321 -17.38 11.80 18.59
N ILE A 322 -16.99 12.26 17.41
CA ILE A 322 -16.64 13.66 17.09
C ILE A 322 -17.44 14.09 15.86
N LEU A 323 -18.14 15.23 15.95
CA LEU A 323 -18.69 15.95 14.80
C LEU A 323 -18.23 17.40 14.84
N VAL A 324 -17.95 17.98 13.68
CA VAL A 324 -17.63 19.40 13.54
C VAL A 324 -18.49 19.99 12.45
N GLN A 325 -19.28 21.00 12.81
CA GLN A 325 -20.14 21.72 11.87
C GLN A 325 -20.33 23.16 12.36
N ASP A 326 -20.31 24.11 11.42
CA ASP A 326 -20.63 25.52 11.66
C ASP A 326 -19.88 26.14 12.85
N GLY A 327 -18.57 25.89 12.96
CA GLY A 327 -17.73 26.42 14.05
C GLY A 327 -17.92 25.74 15.41
N ARG A 328 -18.70 24.65 15.48
CA ARG A 328 -18.96 23.91 16.72
C ARG A 328 -18.39 22.50 16.65
N LEU A 329 -17.75 22.09 17.74
CA LEU A 329 -17.37 20.72 18.02
C LEU A 329 -18.44 20.07 18.88
N PHE A 330 -19.07 19.02 18.39
CA PHE A 330 -19.91 18.12 19.18
C PHE A 330 -19.13 16.86 19.53
N ALA A 331 -19.18 16.46 20.79
CA ALA A 331 -18.52 15.24 21.23
C ALA A 331 -19.42 14.39 22.13
N VAL A 332 -19.37 13.07 21.94
CA VAL A 332 -19.92 12.10 22.89
C VAL A 332 -18.81 11.72 23.86
N VAL A 333 -19.01 11.94 25.15
CA VAL A 333 -18.03 11.61 26.21
C VAL A 333 -18.61 10.64 27.22
N ASP A 334 -17.75 9.78 27.77
CA ASP A 334 -18.11 8.89 28.87
C ASP A 334 -17.68 9.49 30.21
N ARG A 335 -18.65 10.05 30.95
CA ARG A 335 -18.39 10.71 32.23
C ARG A 335 -18.00 9.73 33.33
N ALA A 336 -18.57 8.52 33.30
CA ALA A 336 -18.20 7.48 34.25
C ALA A 336 -16.75 7.05 34.03
N ALA A 337 -16.36 6.84 32.76
CA ALA A 337 -14.98 6.50 32.43
C ALA A 337 -14.00 7.62 32.76
N GLN A 338 -14.36 8.88 32.46
CA GLN A 338 -13.54 10.04 32.78
C GLN A 338 -13.31 10.21 34.28
N GLN A 339 -14.34 10.01 35.12
CA GLN A 339 -14.20 10.05 36.58
C GLN A 339 -13.33 8.91 37.12
N ALA A 340 -13.49 7.70 36.57
CA ALA A 340 -12.72 6.54 36.98
C ALA A 340 -11.28 6.53 36.43
N GLY A 341 -10.99 7.35 35.41
CA GLY A 341 -9.73 7.30 34.66
C GLY A 341 -9.57 6.03 33.82
N THR A 342 -10.64 5.26 33.60
CA THR A 342 -10.65 3.99 32.87
C THR A 342 -12.07 3.62 32.46
N HIS A 343 -12.25 2.72 31.49
CA HIS A 343 -13.57 2.31 31.00
C HIS A 343 -14.41 1.60 32.07
N THR A 344 -15.71 1.94 32.14
CA THR A 344 -16.64 1.43 33.17
C THR A 344 -17.76 0.57 32.56
N PRO A 345 -18.18 -0.54 33.20
CA PRO A 345 -19.27 -1.42 32.74
C PRO A 345 -20.62 -0.76 32.44
N ALA A 346 -20.94 0.34 33.14
CA ALA A 346 -22.17 1.10 32.97
C ALA A 346 -21.83 2.54 32.54
N PRO A 347 -21.58 2.77 31.25
CA PRO A 347 -21.10 4.06 30.78
C PRO A 347 -22.18 5.15 30.94
N GLN A 348 -21.81 6.29 31.54
CA GLN A 348 -22.69 7.46 31.64
C GLN A 348 -22.33 8.44 30.52
N LYS A 349 -23.04 8.38 29.39
CA LYS A 349 -22.70 9.22 28.23
C LYS A 349 -23.20 10.66 28.42
N SER A 350 -22.49 11.59 27.82
CA SER A 350 -22.93 12.98 27.67
C SER A 350 -22.59 13.47 26.27
N VAL A 351 -23.43 14.36 25.74
CA VAL A 351 -23.13 15.10 24.52
C VAL A 351 -22.82 16.53 24.91
N LEU A 352 -21.75 17.10 24.36
CA LEU A 352 -21.36 18.48 24.59
C LEU A 352 -21.10 19.19 23.27
N ALA A 353 -21.37 20.49 23.25
CA ALA A 353 -21.00 21.40 22.19
C ALA A 353 -19.96 22.39 22.70
N ILE A 354 -18.93 22.64 21.88
CA ILE A 354 -17.83 23.54 22.17
C ILE A 354 -17.63 24.45 20.96
N ASP A 355 -17.48 25.75 21.21
CA ASP A 355 -17.05 26.70 20.18
C ASP A 355 -15.56 26.46 19.86
N ILE A 356 -15.24 26.17 18.60
CA ILE A 356 -13.87 25.72 18.23
C ILE A 356 -12.84 26.85 18.33
N GLU A 357 -13.27 28.10 18.13
CA GLU A 357 -12.39 29.27 18.13
C GLU A 357 -12.06 29.70 19.57
N SER A 358 -13.07 29.84 20.41
CA SER A 358 -12.91 30.28 21.79
C SER A 358 -12.57 29.13 22.75
N GLY A 359 -12.77 27.88 22.33
CA GLY A 359 -12.64 26.68 23.17
C GLY A 359 -13.66 26.57 24.31
N LYS A 360 -14.69 27.42 24.32
CA LYS A 360 -15.68 27.50 25.40
C LYS A 360 -16.76 26.45 25.18
N LYS A 361 -17.06 25.67 26.21
CA LYS A 361 -18.24 24.82 26.23
C LYS A 361 -19.51 25.67 26.14
N LEU A 362 -20.32 25.41 25.12
CA LEU A 362 -21.61 26.05 24.89
C LEU A 362 -22.69 25.41 25.76
N TRP A 363 -22.78 24.08 25.73
CA TRP A 363 -23.74 23.30 26.52
C TRP A 363 -23.30 21.85 26.71
N GLU A 364 -23.96 21.14 27.62
CA GLU A 364 -23.78 19.70 27.84
C GLU A 364 -25.10 19.05 28.25
N ARG A 365 -25.45 17.95 27.60
CA ARG A 365 -26.55 17.07 27.98
C ARG A 365 -25.98 15.79 28.59
N LYS A 366 -26.35 15.51 29.85
CA LYS A 366 -25.82 14.41 30.66
C LYS A 366 -26.86 13.30 30.83
N GLY A 367 -26.39 12.14 31.32
CA GLY A 367 -27.25 11.03 31.71
C GLY A 367 -27.77 10.22 30.52
N LEU A 368 -27.10 10.31 29.38
CA LEU A 368 -27.49 9.61 28.17
C LEU A 368 -27.03 8.16 28.20
N VAL A 369 -27.83 7.28 27.61
CA VAL A 369 -27.51 5.85 27.47
C VAL A 369 -27.44 5.47 26.00
N GLY A 370 -26.26 4.99 25.57
CA GLY A 370 -26.05 4.51 24.20
C GLY A 370 -26.81 3.23 23.87
N ILE A 371 -26.97 2.95 22.59
CA ILE A 371 -27.66 1.76 22.09
C ILE A 371 -26.92 0.49 22.52
N THR A 372 -27.67 -0.50 23.01
CA THR A 372 -27.17 -1.83 23.37
C THR A 372 -28.02 -2.93 22.73
N ASP A 373 -27.41 -4.09 22.46
CA ASP A 373 -28.15 -5.29 22.07
C ASP A 373 -28.68 -6.10 23.27
N GLY A 374 -28.37 -5.67 24.50
CA GLY A 374 -28.72 -6.36 25.76
C GLY A 374 -27.94 -7.66 25.99
N ARG A 375 -27.03 -8.05 25.09
CA ARG A 375 -26.27 -9.31 25.10
C ARG A 375 -24.78 -9.11 25.39
N ARG A 376 -24.24 -7.91 25.20
CA ARG A 376 -22.83 -7.57 25.47
C ARG A 376 -22.49 -7.66 26.95
N ARG A 377 -21.31 -8.23 27.26
CA ARG A 377 -20.75 -8.40 28.61
C ARG A 377 -19.33 -7.84 28.65
N GLY A 378 -18.89 -7.37 29.82
CA GLY A 378 -17.51 -6.88 30.00
C GLY A 378 -17.21 -5.61 29.21
N PHE A 379 -16.00 -5.52 28.62
CA PHE A 379 -15.50 -4.33 27.94
C PHE A 379 -16.41 -3.82 26.81
N ASP A 380 -17.07 -4.72 26.07
CA ASP A 380 -18.01 -4.37 24.99
C ASP A 380 -19.25 -3.58 25.45
N ALA A 381 -19.68 -3.76 26.71
CA ALA A 381 -20.82 -3.02 27.28
C ALA A 381 -20.46 -1.56 27.62
N THR A 382 -19.15 -1.26 27.76
CA THR A 382 -18.64 0.10 28.05
C THR A 382 -18.61 0.99 26.80
N LEU A 383 -18.72 0.38 25.63
CA LEU A 383 -18.53 0.97 24.31
C LEU A 383 -19.85 1.22 23.56
N THR A 384 -20.97 1.42 24.29
CA THR A 384 -22.24 1.82 23.68
C THR A 384 -22.12 3.17 22.97
N ARG A 385 -22.83 3.31 21.84
CA ARG A 385 -22.78 4.47 20.95
C ARG A 385 -24.08 5.25 21.01
N LEU A 386 -24.00 6.57 20.79
CA LEU A 386 -25.19 7.40 20.57
C LEU A 386 -25.45 7.63 19.08
N HIS A 387 -24.46 7.42 18.20
CA HIS A 387 -24.59 7.64 16.75
C HIS A 387 -25.10 9.06 16.44
N LEU A 388 -24.21 10.06 16.56
CA LEU A 388 -24.56 11.44 16.23
C LEU A 388 -24.64 11.70 14.72
N THR A 389 -25.57 12.55 14.30
CA THR A 389 -25.56 13.29 13.02
C THR A 389 -26.04 14.72 13.27
N CYS A 390 -25.72 15.68 12.41
CA CYS A 390 -26.26 17.03 12.52
C CYS A 390 -26.58 17.68 11.17
N GLY A 391 -27.46 18.68 11.23
CA GLY A 391 -27.99 19.40 10.09
C GLY A 391 -29.23 20.22 10.44
N GLY A 392 -29.56 21.23 9.64
CA GLY A 392 -30.76 22.06 9.86
C GLY A 392 -30.82 22.75 11.24
N GLY A 393 -29.65 23.11 11.79
CA GLY A 393 -29.53 23.73 13.12
C GLY A 393 -29.75 22.78 14.30
N LYS A 394 -29.76 21.46 14.09
CA LYS A 394 -29.99 20.46 15.14
C LYS A 394 -28.91 19.37 15.14
N VAL A 395 -28.77 18.72 16.29
CA VAL A 395 -27.97 17.49 16.48
C VAL A 395 -28.93 16.35 16.82
N TYR A 396 -28.80 15.24 16.12
CA TYR A 396 -29.64 14.06 16.29
C TYR A 396 -28.84 12.91 16.86
N LEU A 397 -29.46 12.14 17.74
CA LEU A 397 -28.80 11.01 18.42
C LEU A 397 -29.79 9.87 18.67
N LEU A 398 -29.25 8.66 18.77
CA LEU A 398 -29.95 7.45 19.17
C LEU A 398 -29.69 7.19 20.66
N GLU A 399 -30.72 7.33 21.49
CA GLU A 399 -30.69 7.03 22.92
C GLU A 399 -31.61 5.84 23.19
N ASN A 400 -31.01 4.69 23.54
CA ASN A 400 -31.74 3.43 23.76
C ASN A 400 -32.77 3.13 22.64
N ASP A 401 -34.07 3.29 22.92
CA ASP A 401 -35.20 3.01 22.03
C ASP A 401 -35.73 4.26 21.29
N ASP A 402 -35.11 5.44 21.47
CA ASP A 402 -35.57 6.71 20.92
C ASP A 402 -34.54 7.36 19.98
N VAL A 403 -35.06 8.17 19.04
CA VAL A 403 -34.34 9.17 18.26
C VAL A 403 -34.63 10.54 18.87
N ILE A 404 -33.58 11.27 19.23
CA ILE A 404 -33.70 12.57 19.89
C ILE A 404 -33.09 13.65 19.02
N ALA A 405 -33.80 14.77 18.88
CA ALA A 405 -33.27 15.99 18.29
C ALA A 405 -32.98 17.04 19.37
N LEU A 406 -31.76 17.58 19.32
CA LEU A 406 -31.32 18.69 20.15
C LEU A 406 -31.11 19.92 19.27
N ASP A 407 -31.50 21.08 19.76
CA ASP A 407 -31.07 22.35 19.20
C ASP A 407 -29.53 22.47 19.29
N ALA A 408 -28.87 22.76 18.18
CA ALA A 408 -27.40 22.74 18.10
C ALA A 408 -26.75 23.85 18.95
N ASP A 409 -27.46 24.95 19.19
CA ASP A 409 -26.94 26.11 19.93
C ASP A 409 -27.12 26.00 21.43
N THR A 410 -28.21 25.39 21.86
CA THR A 410 -28.62 25.38 23.26
C THR A 410 -28.58 24.00 23.91
N GLY A 411 -28.53 22.93 23.11
CA GLY A 411 -28.61 21.54 23.59
C GLY A 411 -29.98 21.14 24.12
N LYS A 412 -30.99 22.01 24.00
CA LYS A 412 -32.36 21.73 24.44
C LYS A 412 -32.99 20.70 23.51
N GLN A 413 -33.74 19.76 24.08
CA GLN A 413 -34.52 18.81 23.29
C GLN A 413 -35.59 19.55 22.50
N ALA A 414 -35.56 19.42 21.18
CA ALA A 414 -36.63 19.89 20.31
C ALA A 414 -37.78 18.87 20.28
N TRP A 415 -37.47 17.59 20.08
CA TRP A 415 -38.42 16.49 20.04
C TRP A 415 -37.73 15.14 20.32
N SER A 416 -38.53 14.11 20.58
CA SER A 416 -38.12 12.69 20.66
C SER A 416 -39.14 11.83 19.92
N VAL A 417 -38.68 10.80 19.22
CA VAL A 417 -39.51 9.86 18.46
C VAL A 417 -39.03 8.43 18.73
N PRO A 418 -39.92 7.46 18.98
CA PRO A 418 -39.52 6.07 19.10
C PRO A 418 -38.86 5.54 17.84
N ARG A 419 -37.84 4.71 18.00
CA ARG A 419 -37.19 3.97 16.92
C ARG A 419 -38.08 2.82 16.43
N PRO A 420 -37.79 2.22 15.26
CA PRO A 420 -38.47 0.99 14.86
C PRO A 420 -38.33 -0.08 15.94
N GLU A 421 -39.46 -0.73 16.29
CA GLU A 421 -39.49 -1.76 17.33
C GLU A 421 -38.57 -2.94 16.95
N LYS A 422 -37.82 -3.45 17.92
CA LYS A 422 -36.92 -4.59 17.71
C LYS A 422 -37.67 -5.90 17.89
N VAL A 423 -37.89 -6.63 16.80
CA VAL A 423 -38.49 -7.97 16.85
C VAL A 423 -37.41 -9.02 17.17
N SER A 424 -37.48 -9.66 18.35
CA SER A 424 -36.51 -10.67 18.81
C SER A 424 -37.21 -11.95 19.29
N HIS A 425 -37.17 -13.03 18.49
CA HIS A 425 -37.92 -14.27 18.79
C HIS A 425 -37.07 -15.57 18.92
N ARG A 426 -35.74 -15.52 19.07
CA ARG A 426 -34.90 -16.75 19.15
C ARG A 426 -34.42 -17.12 20.55
N ASN A 427 -34.42 -18.43 20.83
CA ASN A 427 -33.69 -19.06 21.93
C ASN A 427 -32.17 -18.80 21.76
N PRO A 428 -31.46 -18.28 22.78
CA PRO A 428 -30.08 -17.78 22.64
C PRO A 428 -29.03 -18.78 22.12
N ARG A 429 -29.29 -20.08 22.19
CA ARG A 429 -28.35 -21.14 21.77
C ARG A 429 -28.39 -21.47 20.27
N ASP A 430 -29.44 -21.04 19.55
CA ASP A 430 -29.67 -21.39 18.13
C ASP A 430 -29.17 -20.33 17.15
N LEU A 431 -28.68 -19.20 17.68
CA LEU A 431 -27.90 -18.23 16.92
C LEU A 431 -26.45 -18.73 16.90
N HIS A 432 -25.93 -19.02 15.71
CA HIS A 432 -24.50 -19.27 15.54
C HIS A 432 -23.74 -18.11 16.20
N PRO A 433 -22.67 -18.33 16.98
CA PRO A 433 -21.86 -17.26 17.60
C PRO A 433 -21.17 -16.33 16.58
N VAL A 434 -21.50 -16.48 15.29
CA VAL A 434 -21.04 -15.66 14.18
C VAL A 434 -22.10 -14.61 13.77
N ASN A 435 -23.33 -14.71 14.30
CA ASN A 435 -24.41 -13.75 14.08
C ASN A 435 -24.33 -12.62 15.13
N ASP A 436 -23.27 -11.82 15.04
CA ASP A 436 -23.01 -10.67 15.91
C ASP A 436 -23.73 -9.40 15.36
N PRO A 437 -24.37 -8.57 16.20
CA PRO A 437 -25.05 -7.30 15.84
C PRO A 437 -24.09 -6.18 15.37
N TRP A 438 -23.71 -6.22 14.09
CA TRP A 438 -22.83 -5.20 13.48
C TRP A 438 -23.50 -3.84 13.28
N ASP A 439 -24.82 -3.81 13.09
CA ASP A 439 -25.60 -2.60 12.86
C ASP A 439 -26.78 -2.55 13.83
N LEU A 440 -26.66 -1.73 14.88
CA LEU A 440 -27.72 -1.49 15.86
C LEU A 440 -28.65 -0.36 15.41
N GLY A 441 -28.53 0.11 14.17
CA GLY A 441 -29.25 1.25 13.61
C GLY A 441 -28.31 2.40 13.25
N GLY A 442 -28.83 3.34 12.46
CA GLY A 442 -28.10 4.53 12.05
C GLY A 442 -29.01 5.71 11.76
N LEU A 443 -28.38 6.87 11.62
CA LEU A 443 -29.01 8.14 11.31
C LEU A 443 -28.34 8.77 10.09
N LEU A 444 -29.16 9.39 9.23
CA LEU A 444 -28.72 10.19 8.09
C LEU A 444 -29.61 11.44 8.02
N TYR A 445 -29.02 12.62 7.97
CA TYR A 445 -29.74 13.87 7.74
C TYR A 445 -29.64 14.27 6.28
N SER A 446 -30.75 14.71 5.66
CA SER A 446 -30.72 15.37 4.36
C SER A 446 -31.95 16.23 4.15
N ASP A 447 -31.74 17.48 3.69
CA ASP A 447 -32.79 18.35 3.16
C ASP A 447 -34.05 18.48 4.06
N GLY A 448 -33.83 18.59 5.38
CA GLY A 448 -34.92 18.75 6.36
C GLY A 448 -35.59 17.46 6.80
N VAL A 449 -35.11 16.30 6.35
CA VAL A 449 -35.56 14.96 6.74
C VAL A 449 -34.44 14.22 7.46
N LEU A 450 -34.78 13.53 8.54
CA LEU A 450 -33.91 12.59 9.24
C LEU A 450 -34.34 11.17 8.92
N TYR A 451 -33.43 10.37 8.40
CA TYR A 451 -33.62 8.95 8.15
C TYR A 451 -33.04 8.13 9.30
N CYS A 452 -33.86 7.27 9.89
CA CYS A 452 -33.47 6.37 10.97
C CYS A 452 -33.79 4.93 10.58
N TRP A 453 -32.87 4.00 10.81
CA TRP A 453 -33.12 2.59 10.52
C TRP A 453 -32.73 1.62 11.63
N GLN A 454 -33.31 0.43 11.57
CA GLN A 454 -33.08 -0.67 12.52
C GLN A 454 -33.11 -2.03 11.79
N HIS A 455 -32.09 -2.85 11.98
CA HIS A 455 -32.09 -4.25 11.51
C HIS A 455 -33.08 -5.13 12.29
N GLN A 456 -33.72 -6.07 11.60
CA GLN A 456 -34.70 -7.00 12.17
C GLN A 456 -34.18 -8.44 12.25
N TYR A 457 -34.56 -9.19 13.30
CA TYR A 457 -34.08 -10.57 13.54
C TYR A 457 -35.21 -11.60 13.85
N PRO A 458 -36.12 -11.88 12.91
CA PRO A 458 -37.18 -12.88 13.11
C PRO A 458 -36.66 -14.35 13.08
N PRO A 459 -37.52 -15.35 13.36
CA PRO A 459 -37.11 -16.71 13.70
C PRO A 459 -36.41 -17.48 12.57
N ASP A 460 -36.68 -17.16 11.30
CA ASP A 460 -36.10 -17.79 10.12
C ASP A 460 -34.71 -17.19 9.79
N ARG A 461 -33.80 -17.92 9.11
CA ARG A 461 -32.46 -17.38 8.78
C ARG A 461 -32.49 -16.39 7.60
N SER A 462 -33.62 -16.29 6.90
CA SER A 462 -33.90 -15.44 5.73
C SER A 462 -33.92 -13.95 6.05
N SER A 463 -34.13 -13.61 7.31
CA SER A 463 -34.42 -12.24 7.73
C SER A 463 -33.23 -11.44 8.24
N GLN A 464 -32.03 -12.02 8.23
CA GLN A 464 -30.77 -11.34 8.57
C GLN A 464 -30.43 -10.15 7.66
N TYR A 465 -31.25 -9.92 6.63
CA TYR A 465 -31.11 -8.87 5.62
C TYR A 465 -32.38 -8.03 5.52
N ARG A 466 -33.19 -7.93 6.58
CA ARG A 466 -34.33 -7.01 6.64
C ARG A 466 -34.06 -5.88 7.62
N MET A 467 -34.47 -4.67 7.26
CA MET A 467 -34.29 -3.46 8.05
C MET A 467 -35.51 -2.55 7.87
N ASP A 468 -35.96 -1.94 8.96
CA ASP A 468 -37.03 -0.92 8.93
C ASP A 468 -36.40 0.46 8.86
N LEU A 469 -36.93 1.30 7.98
CA LEU A 469 -36.48 2.66 7.71
C LEU A 469 -37.62 3.65 7.97
N LEU A 470 -37.36 4.67 8.78
CA LEU A 470 -38.24 5.80 9.04
C LEU A 470 -37.68 7.05 8.37
N ALA A 471 -38.56 7.84 7.77
CA ALA A 471 -38.28 9.24 7.45
C ALA A 471 -39.01 10.14 8.44
N ILE A 472 -38.26 11.02 9.09
CA ILE A 472 -38.73 11.84 10.20
C ILE A 472 -38.53 13.31 9.84
N SER A 473 -39.59 14.11 9.93
CA SER A 473 -39.50 15.56 9.77
C SER A 473 -38.60 16.16 10.84
N THR A 474 -37.63 16.98 10.42
CA THR A 474 -36.71 17.61 11.36
C THR A 474 -37.31 18.78 12.14
N ASP A 475 -38.45 19.31 11.70
CA ASP A 475 -39.12 20.45 12.34
C ASP A 475 -39.82 20.05 13.65
N GLY A 476 -40.51 18.91 13.66
CA GLY A 476 -41.30 18.48 14.82
C GLY A 476 -41.27 16.99 15.13
N GLY A 477 -40.45 16.19 14.45
CA GLY A 477 -40.34 14.76 14.72
C GLY A 477 -41.50 13.93 14.15
N GLN A 478 -42.29 14.46 13.22
CA GLN A 478 -43.37 13.68 12.61
C GLN A 478 -42.77 12.59 11.71
N ILE A 479 -43.19 11.33 11.88
CA ILE A 479 -42.88 10.26 10.93
C ILE A 479 -43.63 10.59 9.63
N LEU A 480 -42.87 10.84 8.56
CA LEU A 480 -43.39 11.15 7.24
C LEU A 480 -43.84 9.86 6.53
N TRP A 481 -43.01 8.83 6.62
CA TRP A 481 -43.29 7.50 6.09
C TRP A 481 -42.37 6.45 6.72
N GLU A 482 -42.77 5.19 6.58
CA GLU A 482 -42.02 4.02 7.03
C GLU A 482 -41.87 3.03 5.89
N LYS A 483 -40.77 2.29 5.85
CA LYS A 483 -40.51 1.29 4.81
C LYS A 483 -39.64 0.14 5.27
N VAL A 484 -40.03 -1.07 4.89
CA VAL A 484 -39.19 -2.26 5.02
C VAL A 484 -38.22 -2.35 3.84
N CYS A 485 -36.94 -2.41 4.16
CA CYS A 485 -35.82 -2.45 3.21
C CYS A 485 -34.91 -3.67 3.46
N GLY A 486 -33.94 -3.84 2.56
CA GLY A 486 -32.87 -4.81 2.66
C GLY A 486 -31.70 -4.30 3.49
N GLY A 487 -31.13 -5.18 4.31
CA GLY A 487 -29.82 -5.01 4.94
C GLY A 487 -28.80 -5.80 4.14
N ALA A 488 -27.80 -5.13 3.55
CA ALA A 488 -26.75 -5.84 2.83
C ALA A 488 -26.11 -6.89 3.74
N GLY A 489 -26.12 -8.17 3.30
CA GLY A 489 -25.14 -9.24 3.54
C GLY A 489 -24.61 -9.60 4.95
N PHE A 490 -23.90 -10.74 5.01
CA PHE A 490 -23.24 -11.29 6.20
C PHE A 490 -22.47 -10.22 7.00
N ALA A 491 -22.89 -9.96 8.24
CA ALA A 491 -22.26 -8.99 9.14
C ALA A 491 -22.09 -7.57 8.55
N SER A 492 -22.82 -7.21 7.49
CA SER A 492 -22.71 -5.90 6.85
C SER A 492 -23.75 -4.91 7.37
N PHE A 493 -23.34 -3.64 7.33
CA PHE A 493 -24.15 -2.52 7.75
C PHE A 493 -25.29 -2.29 6.75
N ALA A 494 -26.49 -2.02 7.25
CA ALA A 494 -27.52 -1.40 6.43
C ALA A 494 -26.93 -0.12 5.83
N SER A 495 -27.23 0.09 4.56
CA SER A 495 -26.65 1.15 3.76
C SER A 495 -27.79 1.94 3.12
N VAL A 496 -27.96 3.16 3.60
CA VAL A 496 -28.90 4.16 3.11
C VAL A 496 -28.06 5.30 2.56
N TYR A 497 -28.36 5.74 1.34
CA TYR A 497 -27.58 6.76 0.63
C TYR A 497 -28.50 7.85 0.11
N LYS A 498 -28.12 9.11 0.24
CA LYS A 498 -28.76 10.19 -0.50
C LYS A 498 -27.85 10.64 -1.64
N ALA A 499 -28.25 10.35 -2.87
CA ALA A 499 -27.49 10.66 -4.09
C ALA A 499 -28.47 10.94 -5.25
N ARG A 500 -28.13 11.90 -6.14
CA ARG A 500 -28.98 12.32 -7.28
C ARG A 500 -30.41 12.70 -6.88
N GLY A 501 -30.58 13.27 -5.70
CA GLY A 501 -31.90 13.66 -5.16
C GLY A 501 -32.79 12.49 -4.75
N LEU A 502 -32.29 11.24 -4.77
CA LEU A 502 -33.03 10.05 -4.35
C LEU A 502 -32.38 9.44 -3.10
N LEU A 503 -33.20 8.71 -2.34
CA LEU A 503 -32.73 7.86 -1.25
C LEU A 503 -32.56 6.42 -1.76
N TRP A 504 -31.33 5.93 -1.82
CA TRP A 504 -31.01 4.60 -2.31
C TRP A 504 -30.89 3.60 -1.17
N VAL A 505 -31.57 2.46 -1.32
CA VAL A 505 -31.59 1.35 -0.37
C VAL A 505 -31.63 0.01 -1.10
N GLN A 506 -31.24 -1.07 -0.43
CA GLN A 506 -31.42 -2.42 -0.98
C GLN A 506 -32.87 -2.89 -0.80
N SER A 507 -33.38 -3.73 -1.71
CA SER A 507 -34.65 -4.44 -1.51
C SER A 507 -34.52 -5.54 -0.43
N PRO A 508 -35.58 -5.83 0.33
CA PRO A 508 -35.62 -7.05 1.15
C PRO A 508 -35.41 -8.29 0.26
N PRO A 509 -34.66 -9.32 0.71
CA PRO A 509 -34.53 -10.55 -0.08
C PRO A 509 -35.88 -11.27 -0.22
N GLU A 510 -36.17 -11.72 -1.44
CA GLU A 510 -37.26 -12.66 -1.76
C GLU A 510 -36.69 -14.09 -1.81
N TYR A 511 -37.32 -15.06 -1.12
CA TYR A 511 -36.81 -16.44 -1.03
C TYR A 511 -37.78 -17.44 -1.65
N ALA A 512 -37.27 -18.34 -2.49
CA ALA A 512 -38.01 -19.52 -2.94
C ALA A 512 -38.11 -20.58 -1.82
N GLU A 513 -38.95 -21.60 -2.00
CA GLU A 513 -39.15 -22.75 -1.09
C GLU A 513 -37.84 -23.50 -0.69
N ARG A 514 -36.71 -23.21 -1.32
CA ARG A 514 -35.39 -23.86 -1.11
C ARG A 514 -34.25 -22.97 -0.58
N ARG A 515 -34.51 -21.82 0.06
CA ARG A 515 -33.46 -20.90 0.58
C ARG A 515 -32.56 -20.28 -0.51
N THR A 516 -32.96 -20.33 -1.77
CA THR A 516 -32.34 -19.60 -2.88
C THR A 516 -33.00 -18.23 -2.98
N VAL A 517 -32.21 -17.16 -3.06
CA VAL A 517 -32.73 -15.78 -3.18
C VAL A 517 -33.17 -15.55 -4.61
N GLU A 518 -34.42 -15.11 -4.81
CA GLU A 518 -35.06 -14.91 -6.11
C GLU A 518 -34.71 -13.56 -6.74
N SER A 519 -34.43 -12.53 -5.92
CA SER A 519 -34.10 -11.19 -6.41
C SER A 519 -33.27 -10.39 -5.38
N TYR A 520 -32.32 -9.59 -5.88
CA TYR A 520 -31.67 -8.52 -5.11
C TYR A 520 -31.68 -7.26 -5.96
N ASP A 521 -32.28 -6.19 -5.45
CA ASP A 521 -32.40 -4.92 -6.15
C ASP A 521 -31.86 -3.75 -5.33
N LEU A 522 -31.35 -2.75 -6.04
CA LEU A 522 -31.06 -1.42 -5.52
C LEU A 522 -32.25 -0.51 -5.89
N LEU A 523 -32.91 0.04 -4.87
CA LEU A 523 -34.13 0.85 -5.00
C LEU A 523 -33.80 2.31 -4.78
N GLY A 524 -34.14 3.17 -5.74
CA GLY A 524 -34.13 4.62 -5.58
C GLY A 524 -35.52 5.08 -5.11
N LEU A 525 -35.58 5.70 -3.94
CA LEU A 525 -36.81 6.18 -3.33
C LEU A 525 -36.93 7.69 -3.43
N ASN A 526 -38.15 8.19 -3.61
CA ASN A 526 -38.44 9.58 -3.38
C ASN A 526 -38.24 9.91 -1.88
N PRO A 527 -37.38 10.88 -1.53
CA PRO A 527 -37.08 11.24 -0.14
C PRO A 527 -38.29 11.64 0.71
N GLU A 528 -39.29 12.28 0.09
CA GLU A 528 -40.47 12.84 0.77
C GLU A 528 -41.60 11.82 0.96
N THR A 529 -41.75 10.88 0.01
CA THR A 529 -42.91 9.95 -0.01
C THR A 529 -42.54 8.49 0.26
N GLY A 530 -41.25 8.14 0.17
CA GLY A 530 -40.78 6.75 0.27
C GLY A 530 -41.15 5.87 -0.92
N GLN A 531 -41.80 6.41 -1.96
CA GLN A 531 -42.18 5.67 -3.15
C GLN A 531 -40.94 5.26 -3.97
N ILE A 532 -40.97 4.06 -4.54
CA ILE A 532 -39.90 3.58 -5.44
C ILE A 532 -40.04 4.32 -6.76
N VAL A 533 -38.99 5.02 -7.17
CA VAL A 533 -38.93 5.74 -8.47
C VAL A 533 -37.87 5.16 -9.41
N SER A 534 -36.90 4.42 -8.87
CA SER A 534 -35.90 3.70 -9.65
C SER A 534 -35.62 2.33 -9.04
N LYS A 535 -35.22 1.38 -9.88
CA LYS A 535 -34.95 -0.01 -9.50
C LYS A 535 -33.88 -0.58 -10.44
N HIS A 536 -32.75 -0.98 -9.87
CA HIS A 536 -31.63 -1.64 -10.58
C HIS A 536 -31.40 -3.02 -9.99
N SER A 537 -31.28 -4.04 -10.84
CA SER A 537 -30.93 -5.39 -10.36
C SER A 537 -29.47 -5.42 -9.93
N ILE A 538 -29.21 -5.91 -8.72
CA ILE A 538 -27.86 -6.15 -8.18
C ILE A 538 -27.62 -7.64 -7.92
N GLU A 539 -28.52 -8.50 -8.41
CA GLU A 539 -28.42 -9.95 -8.35
C GLU A 539 -27.03 -10.48 -8.79
N PRO A 540 -26.38 -9.96 -9.85
CA PRO A 540 -25.06 -10.44 -10.27
C PRO A 540 -23.96 -10.31 -9.20
N ILE A 541 -24.08 -9.35 -8.28
CA ILE A 541 -23.14 -9.16 -7.15
C ILE A 541 -23.30 -10.30 -6.13
N PHE A 542 -24.52 -10.77 -5.92
CA PHE A 542 -24.84 -11.71 -4.84
C PHE A 542 -24.96 -13.18 -5.29
N ASN A 543 -25.40 -13.45 -6.52
CA ASN A 543 -25.58 -14.81 -7.05
C ASN A 543 -24.31 -15.40 -7.66
N ARG A 544 -23.37 -14.57 -8.15
CA ARG A 544 -22.12 -15.00 -8.78
C ARG A 544 -20.90 -14.89 -7.86
N ALA A 545 -21.05 -14.97 -6.53
CA ALA A 545 -19.97 -14.64 -5.59
C ALA A 545 -19.60 -15.78 -4.62
N ILE A 546 -18.34 -16.18 -4.67
CA ILE A 546 -17.72 -17.24 -3.82
C ILE A 546 -17.62 -16.84 -2.34
N HIS A 547 -17.70 -15.53 -2.04
CA HIS A 547 -17.38 -14.99 -0.71
C HIS A 547 -18.53 -14.17 -0.10
N HIS A 548 -18.50 -14.08 1.24
CA HIS A 548 -19.38 -13.23 2.03
C HIS A 548 -19.05 -11.72 1.83
N HIS A 549 -20.00 -10.86 2.18
CA HIS A 549 -19.80 -9.41 2.18
C HIS A 549 -18.63 -9.02 3.10
N ARG A 550 -17.82 -8.04 2.71
CA ARG A 550 -16.66 -7.63 3.49
C ARG A 550 -17.10 -6.83 4.72
N CYS A 551 -16.24 -6.85 5.74
CA CYS A 551 -16.53 -6.33 7.07
C CYS A 551 -16.42 -4.79 7.16
N TYR A 552 -16.96 -4.05 6.20
CA TYR A 552 -17.05 -2.58 6.21
C TYR A 552 -18.33 -2.10 5.51
N ARG A 553 -18.74 -0.85 5.77
CA ARG A 553 -19.95 -0.27 5.17
C ARG A 553 -19.69 0.12 3.71
N ASN A 554 -20.63 -0.21 2.83
CA ASN A 554 -20.59 0.21 1.43
C ASN A 554 -20.66 1.75 1.33
N LYS A 555 -20.02 2.32 0.32
CA LYS A 555 -19.98 3.78 0.10
C LYS A 555 -20.55 4.09 -1.27
N ALA A 556 -20.78 5.37 -1.56
CA ALA A 556 -21.29 5.80 -2.84
C ALA A 556 -20.67 7.14 -3.27
N THR A 557 -20.94 7.49 -4.52
CA THR A 557 -20.73 8.81 -5.12
C THR A 557 -22.06 9.27 -5.72
N GLU A 558 -22.11 10.47 -6.31
CA GLU A 558 -23.27 10.92 -7.09
C GLU A 558 -23.55 10.02 -8.31
N ASN A 559 -22.57 9.22 -8.74
CA ASN A 559 -22.70 8.37 -9.92
C ASN A 559 -22.85 6.89 -9.58
N PHE A 560 -22.24 6.41 -8.49
CA PHE A 560 -22.13 4.97 -8.22
C PHE A 560 -22.44 4.60 -6.78
N VAL A 561 -23.08 3.44 -6.56
CA VAL A 561 -22.96 2.72 -5.29
C VAL A 561 -21.79 1.74 -5.40
N ILE A 562 -20.89 1.78 -4.42
CA ILE A 562 -19.67 0.96 -4.35
C ILE A 562 -19.87 -0.13 -3.28
N PHE A 563 -20.21 -1.33 -3.76
CA PHE A 563 -20.37 -2.52 -2.93
C PHE A 563 -19.02 -3.15 -2.58
N SER A 564 -19.02 -3.90 -1.49
CA SER A 564 -17.84 -4.57 -0.95
C SER A 564 -18.07 -6.07 -0.78
N ARG A 565 -18.49 -6.77 -1.84
CA ARG A 565 -18.75 -8.21 -1.79
C ARG A 565 -17.46 -8.99 -2.02
N ASN A 566 -17.01 -9.14 -3.27
CA ASN A 566 -15.79 -9.88 -3.58
C ASN A 566 -14.57 -8.97 -3.54
N GLY A 567 -14.65 -7.81 -4.18
CA GLY A 567 -13.68 -6.72 -4.11
C GLY A 567 -14.41 -5.40 -3.97
N LEU A 568 -14.39 -4.61 -5.03
CA LEU A 568 -15.26 -3.44 -5.22
C LEU A 568 -16.18 -3.69 -6.42
N GLU A 569 -17.48 -3.52 -6.23
CA GLU A 569 -18.46 -3.62 -7.30
C GLU A 569 -19.20 -2.29 -7.42
N TYR A 570 -19.09 -1.62 -8.58
CA TYR A 570 -19.71 -0.32 -8.82
C TYR A 570 -21.05 -0.54 -9.52
N VAL A 571 -22.12 -0.02 -8.95
CA VAL A 571 -23.44 0.03 -9.59
C VAL A 571 -23.69 1.46 -10.02
N ASP A 572 -23.75 1.69 -11.32
CA ASP A 572 -24.10 2.99 -11.90
C ASP A 572 -25.55 3.33 -11.55
N LEU A 573 -25.76 4.49 -10.92
CA LEU A 573 -27.07 4.88 -10.40
C LEU A 573 -28.06 5.29 -11.50
N ASP A 574 -27.59 5.60 -12.70
CA ASP A 574 -28.42 6.01 -13.82
C ASP A 574 -28.88 4.79 -14.64
N SER A 575 -27.91 3.98 -15.06
CA SER A 575 -28.08 2.85 -15.98
C SER A 575 -28.29 1.49 -15.28
N GLY A 576 -27.89 1.36 -14.03
CA GLY A 576 -27.86 0.08 -13.30
C GLY A 576 -26.74 -0.87 -13.73
N GLN A 577 -25.83 -0.45 -14.61
CA GLN A 577 -24.69 -1.26 -15.03
C GLN A 577 -23.75 -1.53 -13.85
N ILE A 578 -23.16 -2.74 -13.84
CA ILE A 578 -22.31 -3.22 -12.75
C ILE A 578 -20.89 -3.41 -13.27
N ASP A 579 -19.92 -2.75 -12.65
CA ASP A 579 -18.50 -2.90 -12.94
C ASP A 579 -17.80 -3.65 -11.80
N PHE A 580 -17.23 -4.82 -12.12
CA PHE A 580 -16.57 -5.70 -11.16
C PHE A 580 -15.07 -5.40 -11.06
N ASN A 581 -14.60 -5.15 -9.83
CA ASN A 581 -13.19 -4.89 -9.51
C ASN A 581 -12.76 -5.77 -8.32
N ARG A 582 -12.74 -7.08 -8.53
CA ARG A 582 -12.52 -8.14 -7.51
C ARG A 582 -11.06 -8.23 -7.04
N TRP A 583 -10.15 -7.62 -7.78
CA TRP A 583 -8.71 -7.51 -7.55
C TRP A 583 -8.33 -6.40 -6.55
N VAL A 584 -9.27 -5.55 -6.13
CA VAL A 584 -9.05 -4.48 -5.15
C VAL A 584 -10.04 -4.58 -3.98
N ARG A 585 -9.61 -4.20 -2.78
CA ARG A 585 -10.42 -4.26 -1.56
C ARG A 585 -9.85 -3.32 -0.49
N GLY A 586 -10.71 -2.62 0.25
CA GLY A 586 -10.33 -1.87 1.45
C GLY A 586 -10.10 -2.70 2.72
N ILE A 587 -9.59 -2.05 3.76
CA ILE A 587 -9.32 -2.65 5.08
C ILE A 587 -10.63 -2.96 5.83
N CYS A 588 -10.60 -3.93 6.74
CA CYS A 588 -11.75 -4.23 7.60
C CYS A 588 -12.17 -3.01 8.43
N GLN A 589 -13.46 -2.95 8.77
CA GLN A 589 -14.15 -1.86 9.45
C GLN A 589 -14.26 -0.58 8.62
N TYR A 590 -13.15 0.02 8.17
CA TYR A 590 -13.17 1.29 7.42
C TYR A 590 -13.57 1.13 5.94
N GLY A 591 -12.95 0.20 5.21
CA GLY A 591 -13.17 0.06 3.78
C GLY A 591 -12.30 0.96 2.91
N VAL A 592 -12.93 1.65 1.97
CA VAL A 592 -12.32 2.58 0.99
C VAL A 592 -12.82 4.00 1.22
N MET A 593 -12.27 5.03 0.56
CA MET A 593 -12.79 6.41 0.65
C MET A 593 -12.82 7.06 -0.75
N PRO A 594 -13.99 7.35 -1.32
CA PRO A 594 -14.09 8.15 -2.54
C PRO A 594 -14.01 9.65 -2.20
N ALA A 595 -13.02 10.37 -2.71
CA ALA A 595 -12.89 11.83 -2.56
C ALA A 595 -11.79 12.38 -3.48
N ASN A 596 -11.79 13.70 -3.71
CA ASN A 596 -10.81 14.46 -4.49
C ASN A 596 -10.65 13.95 -5.94
N GLY A 597 -11.70 13.38 -6.52
CA GLY A 597 -11.69 12.70 -7.81
C GLY A 597 -10.97 11.36 -7.81
N LEU A 598 -10.64 10.82 -6.64
CA LEU A 598 -9.86 9.60 -6.44
C LEU A 598 -10.56 8.59 -5.50
N LEU A 599 -10.21 7.31 -5.66
CA LEU A 599 -10.57 6.28 -4.69
C LEU A 599 -9.34 5.91 -3.85
N TYR A 600 -9.40 6.19 -2.55
CA TYR A 600 -8.39 5.80 -1.59
C TYR A 600 -8.67 4.39 -1.03
N VAL A 601 -7.69 3.50 -1.14
CA VAL A 601 -7.81 2.09 -0.75
C VAL A 601 -6.71 1.71 0.23
N PRO A 602 -6.99 1.72 1.55
CA PRO A 602 -6.08 1.20 2.57
C PRO A 602 -5.67 -0.26 2.33
N PRO A 603 -4.50 -0.69 2.83
CA PRO A 603 -3.97 -2.03 2.61
C PRO A 603 -4.88 -3.09 3.26
N GLN A 604 -5.02 -4.22 2.56
CA GLN A 604 -6.01 -5.25 2.90
C GLN A 604 -5.37 -6.45 3.63
N PRO A 605 -6.02 -7.01 4.67
CA PRO A 605 -5.42 -8.04 5.52
C PRO A 605 -5.68 -9.49 5.07
N CYS A 606 -6.34 -9.73 3.94
CA CYS A 606 -6.73 -11.07 3.52
C CYS A 606 -5.71 -11.70 2.57
N ALA A 607 -5.43 -12.99 2.76
CA ALA A 607 -4.59 -13.78 1.86
C ALA A 607 -5.35 -14.36 0.65
N CYS A 608 -6.69 -14.26 0.64
CA CYS A 608 -7.50 -14.69 -0.49
C CYS A 608 -7.11 -13.88 -1.74
N PHE A 609 -6.92 -14.57 -2.87
CA PHE A 609 -6.50 -13.95 -4.13
C PHE A 609 -5.16 -13.20 -4.08
N ALA A 610 -4.25 -13.56 -3.16
CA ALA A 610 -2.94 -12.92 -3.03
C ALA A 610 -2.13 -12.76 -4.34
N PRO A 611 -2.19 -13.68 -5.33
CA PRO A 611 -1.49 -13.47 -6.61
C PRO A 611 -2.04 -12.33 -7.47
N VAL A 612 -3.29 -11.91 -7.24
CA VAL A 612 -4.03 -10.95 -8.10
C VAL A 612 -4.64 -9.76 -7.34
N ARG A 613 -4.40 -9.64 -6.02
CA ARG A 613 -4.75 -8.44 -5.23
C ARG A 613 -3.58 -7.52 -4.95
N LEU A 614 -3.76 -6.23 -5.20
CA LEU A 614 -2.73 -5.22 -4.95
C LEU A 614 -2.51 -5.05 -3.45
N SER A 615 -1.24 -5.04 -3.05
CA SER A 615 -0.80 -4.72 -1.69
C SER A 615 -0.32 -3.27 -1.61
N GLY A 616 -0.41 -2.66 -0.44
CA GLY A 616 -0.08 -1.27 -0.20
C GLY A 616 -1.28 -0.37 0.02
N TYR A 617 -1.01 0.88 0.31
CA TYR A 617 -2.00 1.95 0.36
C TYR A 617 -2.02 2.67 -0.98
N HIS A 618 -3.17 2.70 -1.64
CA HIS A 618 -3.30 3.24 -3.00
C HIS A 618 -4.28 4.40 -3.06
N ALA A 619 -4.05 5.31 -4.01
CA ALA A 619 -5.12 6.07 -4.65
C ALA A 619 -5.27 5.63 -6.10
N PHE A 620 -6.50 5.38 -6.51
CA PHE A 620 -6.85 5.07 -7.89
C PHE A 620 -7.65 6.21 -8.52
N ALA A 621 -7.46 6.39 -9.82
CA ALA A 621 -8.27 7.27 -10.65
C ALA A 621 -9.12 6.43 -11.61
N ALA A 622 -10.29 6.95 -11.96
CA ALA A 622 -11.06 6.46 -13.08
C ALA A 622 -10.34 6.73 -14.41
N GLU A 623 -10.95 6.29 -15.51
CA GLU A 623 -10.52 6.66 -16.85
C GLU A 623 -10.53 8.20 -17.03
N ALA A 624 -9.65 8.73 -17.86
CA ALA A 624 -9.53 10.19 -18.01
C ALA A 624 -10.73 10.76 -18.77
N GLU A 625 -11.47 11.71 -18.18
CA GLU A 625 -12.63 12.36 -18.82
C GLU A 625 -12.29 13.02 -20.16
N ASN A 626 -11.10 13.61 -20.28
CA ASN A 626 -10.70 14.41 -21.45
C ASN A 626 -9.85 13.65 -22.48
N GLY A 627 -9.67 12.34 -22.31
CA GLY A 627 -9.10 11.47 -23.34
C GLY A 627 -7.78 11.93 -23.94
N THR A 628 -6.95 12.76 -23.26
CA THR A 628 -5.58 13.00 -23.74
C THR A 628 -4.86 11.67 -23.55
N PRO A 629 -4.62 10.90 -24.62
CA PRO A 629 -3.94 9.64 -24.45
C PRO A 629 -2.54 9.96 -23.91
N PRO A 630 -2.03 9.16 -22.97
CA PRO A 630 -0.66 9.35 -22.53
C PRO A 630 0.24 9.28 -23.77
N ARG A 631 1.20 10.20 -23.87
CA ARG A 631 1.98 10.39 -25.09
C ARG A 631 2.85 9.15 -25.35
N GLU A 632 2.80 8.63 -26.57
CA GLU A 632 3.68 7.54 -27.01
C GLU A 632 5.16 8.00 -27.00
N PRO A 633 6.11 7.13 -26.64
CA PRO A 633 7.53 7.47 -26.72
C PRO A 633 7.97 7.74 -28.18
N LEU A 634 8.66 8.85 -28.41
CA LEU A 634 9.11 9.27 -29.76
C LEU A 634 10.20 8.35 -30.33
N GLU A 635 11.17 7.95 -29.51
CA GLU A 635 12.23 6.99 -29.87
C GLU A 635 12.37 5.96 -28.75
N ARG A 636 12.15 4.69 -29.06
CA ARG A 636 12.21 3.61 -28.06
C ARG A 636 13.59 3.02 -27.87
N LEU A 637 14.50 3.11 -28.83
CA LEU A 637 15.82 2.47 -28.75
C LEU A 637 16.92 3.51 -28.97
N HIS A 638 17.69 3.78 -27.91
CA HIS A 638 18.85 4.66 -27.96
C HIS A 638 20.14 3.85 -27.99
N LYS A 639 21.04 4.18 -28.92
CA LYS A 639 22.35 3.54 -29.06
C LYS A 639 23.42 4.35 -28.33
N GLY A 640 24.14 3.71 -27.43
CA GLY A 640 25.24 4.32 -26.68
C GLY A 640 26.61 4.13 -27.34
N PRO A 641 27.67 4.70 -26.75
CA PRO A 641 29.03 4.68 -27.31
C PRO A 641 29.61 3.26 -27.46
N ALA A 642 29.15 2.29 -26.67
CA ALA A 642 29.61 0.90 -26.74
C ALA A 642 28.79 0.01 -27.71
N TYR A 643 27.78 0.54 -28.41
CA TYR A 643 26.83 -0.26 -29.21
C TYR A 643 27.49 -1.20 -30.21
N ALA A 644 28.45 -0.68 -30.98
CA ALA A 644 29.15 -1.43 -32.03
C ALA A 644 30.50 -2.01 -31.56
N GLN A 645 30.87 -1.82 -30.29
CA GLN A 645 32.18 -2.21 -29.79
C GLN A 645 32.21 -3.70 -29.42
N PRO A 646 33.35 -4.39 -29.63
CA PRO A 646 33.51 -5.78 -29.23
C PRO A 646 33.48 -5.90 -27.71
N VAL A 647 33.11 -7.09 -27.23
CA VAL A 647 33.16 -7.45 -25.81
C VAL A 647 33.79 -8.81 -25.64
N ASP A 648 34.39 -9.01 -24.46
CA ASP A 648 34.83 -10.32 -24.03
C ASP A 648 33.60 -11.16 -23.63
N THR A 649 33.35 -12.23 -24.38
CA THR A 649 32.25 -13.16 -24.13
C THR A 649 32.69 -14.39 -23.34
N SER A 650 33.89 -14.39 -22.75
CA SER A 650 34.35 -15.44 -21.85
C SER A 650 33.37 -15.62 -20.70
N GLN A 651 33.08 -16.88 -20.35
CA GLN A 651 32.18 -17.26 -19.26
C GLN A 651 32.81 -18.41 -18.49
N SER A 652 32.72 -18.36 -17.16
CA SER A 652 32.99 -19.49 -16.28
C SER A 652 31.68 -20.19 -15.87
N GLN A 653 31.78 -21.44 -15.44
CA GLN A 653 30.66 -22.15 -14.80
C GLN A 653 30.39 -21.63 -13.38
N ASP A 654 31.40 -21.05 -12.73
CA ASP A 654 31.31 -20.56 -11.34
C ASP A 654 30.72 -19.14 -11.21
N GLU A 655 30.03 -18.64 -12.23
CA GLU A 655 29.51 -17.26 -12.24
C GLU A 655 28.07 -17.16 -11.71
N TRP A 656 27.83 -16.25 -10.77
CA TRP A 656 26.51 -15.89 -10.26
C TRP A 656 25.90 -14.75 -11.09
N ARG A 657 25.46 -15.07 -12.31
CA ARG A 657 25.14 -14.08 -13.36
C ARG A 657 23.78 -13.39 -13.23
N VAL A 658 22.84 -14.03 -12.55
CA VAL A 658 21.44 -13.58 -12.48
C VAL A 658 21.05 -13.48 -11.00
N TYR A 659 20.07 -12.63 -10.65
CA TYR A 659 19.49 -12.68 -9.31
C TYR A 659 19.04 -14.11 -8.98
N ARG A 660 19.53 -14.64 -7.85
CA ARG A 660 19.45 -16.05 -7.46
C ARG A 660 20.13 -17.03 -8.43
N HIS A 661 21.36 -16.70 -8.80
CA HIS A 661 22.31 -17.49 -9.60
C HIS A 661 21.97 -17.57 -11.10
N ASP A 662 20.79 -18.06 -11.46
CA ASP A 662 20.39 -18.39 -12.83
C ASP A 662 18.96 -17.94 -13.16
N SER A 663 18.55 -18.11 -14.43
CA SER A 663 17.20 -17.74 -14.88
C SER A 663 16.09 -18.62 -14.28
N GLN A 664 16.41 -19.77 -13.69
CA GLN A 664 15.47 -20.59 -12.92
C GLN A 664 15.33 -20.09 -11.47
N ARG A 665 16.20 -19.18 -11.02
CA ARG A 665 16.23 -18.60 -9.66
C ARG A 665 16.51 -19.63 -8.57
N THR A 666 17.30 -20.66 -8.89
CA THR A 666 17.63 -21.78 -8.00
C THR A 666 18.22 -21.34 -6.66
N GLY A 667 19.03 -20.27 -6.68
CA GLY A 667 19.88 -19.89 -5.56
C GLY A 667 20.93 -20.95 -5.23
N ALA A 668 21.32 -21.78 -6.20
CA ALA A 668 22.29 -22.85 -6.04
C ALA A 668 23.45 -22.70 -7.04
N ALA A 669 24.67 -22.53 -6.54
CA ALA A 669 25.90 -22.49 -7.32
C ALA A 669 26.64 -23.84 -7.28
N SER A 670 27.43 -24.10 -8.31
CA SER A 670 28.29 -25.28 -8.43
C SER A 670 29.66 -25.13 -7.78
N CYS A 671 30.03 -23.94 -7.31
CA CYS A 671 31.33 -23.70 -6.68
C CYS A 671 31.37 -24.14 -5.20
N GLU A 672 32.54 -24.47 -4.70
CA GLU A 672 32.75 -24.79 -3.29
C GLU A 672 32.93 -23.51 -2.48
N VAL A 673 32.17 -23.32 -1.40
CA VAL A 673 32.46 -22.24 -0.44
C VAL A 673 33.07 -22.84 0.82
N SER A 674 34.23 -22.30 1.21
CA SER A 674 34.95 -22.68 2.42
C SER A 674 34.07 -22.64 3.68
N ALA A 675 34.21 -23.65 4.52
CA ALA A 675 33.64 -23.66 5.87
C ALA A 675 34.23 -22.58 6.79
N ASP A 676 35.50 -22.23 6.56
CA ASP A 676 36.21 -21.18 7.29
C ASP A 676 35.99 -19.84 6.58
N LEU A 677 34.83 -19.22 6.81
CA LEU A 677 34.36 -17.97 6.19
C LEU A 677 35.12 -16.74 6.73
N GLN A 678 36.40 -16.61 6.37
CA GLN A 678 37.24 -15.48 6.77
C GLN A 678 36.97 -14.26 5.89
N GLN A 679 36.94 -13.07 6.49
CA GLN A 679 36.76 -11.84 5.73
C GLN A 679 38.03 -11.50 5.00
N ARG A 680 37.94 -11.47 3.66
CA ARG A 680 39.05 -11.09 2.78
C ARG A 680 39.10 -9.57 2.60
N TRP A 681 37.96 -8.96 2.32
CA TRP A 681 37.80 -7.51 2.18
C TRP A 681 36.35 -7.08 2.42
N VAL A 682 36.15 -5.76 2.62
CA VAL A 682 34.82 -5.12 2.72
C VAL A 682 34.85 -3.80 1.95
N ALA A 683 33.89 -3.62 1.05
CA ALA A 683 33.61 -2.34 0.40
C ALA A 683 32.41 -1.66 1.09
N ARG A 684 32.42 -0.32 1.15
CA ARG A 684 31.38 0.48 1.83
C ARG A 684 30.72 1.44 0.84
N PHE A 685 29.40 1.43 0.83
CA PHE A 685 28.55 2.37 0.11
C PHE A 685 27.81 3.25 1.13
N ASP A 686 27.47 4.48 0.74
CA ASP A 686 26.76 5.44 1.61
C ASP A 686 25.26 5.13 1.79
N GLU A 687 24.78 4.01 1.23
CA GLU A 687 23.38 3.62 1.19
C GLU A 687 23.22 2.09 1.01
N PRO A 688 22.04 1.52 1.30
CA PRO A 688 21.75 0.12 0.99
C PRO A 688 21.85 -0.18 -0.51
N ILE A 689 22.52 -1.29 -0.84
CA ILE A 689 22.69 -1.81 -2.21
C ILE A 689 21.87 -3.08 -2.43
N THR A 690 21.63 -3.46 -3.68
CA THR A 690 20.97 -4.73 -4.01
C THR A 690 21.85 -5.93 -3.66
N ALA A 691 21.26 -7.14 -3.71
CA ALA A 691 22.03 -8.38 -3.78
C ALA A 691 23.11 -8.31 -4.88
N PRO A 692 24.23 -9.06 -4.75
CA PRO A 692 25.27 -9.06 -5.76
C PRO A 692 25.02 -10.05 -6.91
N THR A 693 25.55 -9.72 -8.10
CA THR A 693 25.83 -10.69 -9.18
C THR A 693 27.31 -10.69 -9.49
N VAL A 694 27.88 -11.85 -9.82
CA VAL A 694 29.33 -12.04 -9.98
C VAL A 694 29.62 -12.72 -11.31
N ALA A 695 30.43 -12.09 -12.15
CA ALA A 695 30.85 -12.65 -13.43
C ALA A 695 32.13 -11.98 -13.94
N GLN A 696 32.95 -12.69 -14.72
CA GLN A 696 34.22 -12.18 -15.25
C GLN A 696 35.11 -11.50 -14.19
N LYS A 697 35.19 -12.08 -12.99
CA LYS A 697 35.92 -11.55 -11.82
C LYS A 697 35.52 -10.12 -11.42
N LYS A 698 34.25 -9.77 -11.63
CA LYS A 698 33.64 -8.52 -11.16
C LYS A 698 32.33 -8.81 -10.44
N LEU A 699 32.05 -7.99 -9.43
CA LEU A 699 30.79 -7.91 -8.71
C LEU A 699 29.98 -6.74 -9.24
N PHE A 700 28.70 -6.96 -9.49
CA PHE A 700 27.76 -5.92 -9.92
C PHE A 700 26.64 -5.78 -8.90
N VAL A 701 26.39 -4.54 -8.48
CA VAL A 701 25.36 -4.14 -7.52
C VAL A 701 24.69 -2.85 -7.99
N ALA A 702 23.46 -2.62 -7.53
CA ALA A 702 22.77 -1.36 -7.76
C ALA A 702 22.56 -0.59 -6.45
N THR A 703 22.67 0.74 -6.52
CA THR A 703 22.33 1.65 -5.42
C THR A 703 20.87 2.11 -5.53
N ARG A 704 20.11 2.06 -4.44
CA ARG A 704 18.64 2.22 -4.49
C ARG A 704 18.18 3.66 -4.47
N GLN A 705 18.91 4.58 -3.85
CA GLN A 705 18.60 6.00 -3.72
C GLN A 705 19.39 6.86 -4.72
N SER A 706 20.68 6.58 -4.93
CA SER A 706 21.49 7.32 -5.94
C SER A 706 21.33 6.82 -7.37
N HIS A 707 20.57 5.74 -7.58
CA HIS A 707 20.21 5.19 -8.90
C HIS A 707 21.44 4.87 -9.77
N ARG A 708 22.36 4.05 -9.27
CA ARG A 708 23.58 3.64 -9.98
C ARG A 708 23.71 2.14 -10.12
N ILE A 709 24.40 1.71 -11.17
CA ILE A 709 25.01 0.39 -11.29
C ILE A 709 26.50 0.53 -11.01
N CYS A 710 27.04 -0.27 -10.10
CA CYS A 710 28.46 -0.24 -9.73
C CYS A 710 29.09 -1.60 -10.01
N ALA A 711 30.31 -1.58 -10.56
CA ALA A 711 31.16 -2.76 -10.68
C ALA A 711 32.31 -2.69 -9.69
N VAL A 712 32.53 -3.78 -8.97
CA VAL A 712 33.52 -3.92 -7.91
C VAL A 712 34.45 -5.08 -8.23
N ASN A 713 35.73 -4.95 -7.92
CA ASN A 713 36.72 -6.01 -8.11
C ASN A 713 36.53 -7.12 -7.07
N THR A 714 36.47 -8.39 -7.51
CA THR A 714 36.28 -9.54 -6.63
C THR A 714 37.46 -9.81 -5.71
N ASP A 715 38.67 -9.36 -6.06
CA ASP A 715 39.89 -9.71 -5.34
C ASP A 715 40.16 -8.78 -4.15
N ASN A 716 39.73 -7.51 -4.24
CA ASN A 716 40.06 -6.49 -3.25
C ASN A 716 38.92 -5.54 -2.86
N GLY A 717 37.76 -5.60 -3.53
CA GLY A 717 36.62 -4.73 -3.23
C GLY A 717 36.70 -3.32 -3.81
N ASP A 718 37.66 -3.02 -4.68
CA ASP A 718 37.78 -1.69 -5.28
C ASP A 718 36.66 -1.43 -6.30
N LEU A 719 36.11 -0.21 -6.28
CA LEU A 719 35.19 0.26 -7.32
C LEU A 719 35.92 0.39 -8.65
N LEU A 720 35.49 -0.36 -9.66
CA LEU A 720 36.06 -0.36 -11.01
C LEU A 720 35.42 0.71 -11.88
N TRP A 721 34.08 0.77 -11.87
CA TRP A 721 33.30 1.76 -12.60
C TRP A 721 31.89 1.89 -12.01
N GLU A 722 31.22 3.00 -12.35
CA GLU A 722 29.82 3.24 -12.02
C GLU A 722 29.07 3.83 -13.23
N HIS A 723 27.77 3.58 -13.28
CA HIS A 723 26.87 4.10 -14.32
C HIS A 723 25.58 4.64 -13.68
N GLY A 724 25.17 5.85 -14.07
CA GLY A 724 23.89 6.43 -13.62
C GLY A 724 22.71 5.77 -14.34
N ALA A 725 21.89 5.01 -13.62
CA ALA A 725 20.75 4.25 -14.15
C ALA A 725 19.50 5.09 -14.44
N GLY A 726 19.51 6.38 -14.10
CA GLY A 726 18.37 7.28 -14.32
C GLY A 726 17.32 7.22 -13.22
N ASN A 727 16.84 6.02 -12.90
CA ASN A 727 15.88 5.76 -11.81
C ASN A 727 16.27 4.49 -11.03
N ARG A 728 15.53 4.19 -9.96
CA ARG A 728 15.77 3.06 -9.06
C ARG A 728 15.84 1.75 -9.84
N VAL A 729 16.87 0.98 -9.51
CA VAL A 729 17.04 -0.42 -9.89
C VAL A 729 16.87 -1.24 -8.61
N ASP A 730 15.87 -2.12 -8.58
CA ASP A 730 15.40 -2.78 -7.35
C ASP A 730 16.00 -4.17 -7.10
N THR A 731 16.73 -4.70 -8.08
CA THR A 731 17.38 -6.02 -8.09
C THR A 731 18.73 -5.92 -8.82
N PRO A 732 19.70 -6.83 -8.58
CA PRO A 732 20.95 -6.77 -9.31
C PRO A 732 20.77 -6.92 -10.82
N PRO A 733 21.71 -6.37 -11.62
CA PRO A 733 21.69 -6.55 -13.06
C PRO A 733 21.93 -8.01 -13.45
N THR A 734 21.47 -8.40 -14.63
CA THR A 734 21.76 -9.70 -15.23
C THR A 734 23.01 -9.60 -16.10
N ILE A 735 23.97 -10.52 -15.96
CA ILE A 735 25.22 -10.52 -16.73
C ILE A 735 25.21 -11.63 -17.79
N ALA A 736 25.45 -11.26 -19.05
CA ALA A 736 25.57 -12.24 -20.13
C ALA A 736 26.46 -11.72 -21.26
N ASN A 737 27.34 -12.58 -21.80
CA ASN A 737 28.15 -12.28 -22.99
C ASN A 737 28.91 -10.94 -22.90
N GLY A 738 29.59 -10.68 -21.79
CA GLY A 738 30.35 -9.44 -21.58
C GLY A 738 29.50 -8.17 -21.44
N ARG A 739 28.21 -8.32 -21.14
CA ARG A 739 27.24 -7.23 -20.99
C ARG A 739 26.48 -7.32 -19.67
N VAL A 740 26.10 -6.16 -19.17
CA VAL A 740 25.32 -5.95 -17.95
C VAL A 740 23.96 -5.42 -18.38
N TYR A 741 22.87 -6.12 -18.05
CA TYR A 741 21.51 -5.77 -18.43
C TYR A 741 20.68 -5.48 -17.20
N PHE A 742 19.90 -4.40 -17.23
CA PHE A 742 19.01 -4.09 -16.11
C PHE A 742 17.77 -3.30 -16.52
N GLY A 743 16.66 -3.57 -15.84
CA GLY A 743 15.47 -2.73 -15.85
C GLY A 743 15.52 -1.60 -14.82
N THR A 744 14.74 -0.55 -15.05
CA THR A 744 14.59 0.58 -14.12
C THR A 744 13.11 0.82 -13.77
N ALA A 745 12.87 1.48 -12.64
CA ALA A 745 11.54 1.92 -12.24
C ALA A 745 10.93 2.98 -13.19
N ASP A 746 11.73 3.53 -14.11
CA ASP A 746 11.27 4.41 -15.20
C ASP A 746 10.72 3.65 -16.40
N GLY A 747 10.74 2.31 -16.39
CA GLY A 747 10.27 1.49 -17.50
C GLY A 747 11.29 1.33 -18.62
N GLU A 748 12.57 1.60 -18.35
CA GLU A 748 13.66 1.42 -19.30
C GLU A 748 14.41 0.11 -19.05
N VAL A 749 14.95 -0.48 -20.12
CA VAL A 749 15.93 -1.58 -20.05
C VAL A 749 17.23 -1.11 -20.67
N CYS A 750 18.32 -1.18 -19.90
CA CYS A 750 19.65 -0.75 -20.32
C CYS A 750 20.58 -1.95 -20.51
N CYS A 751 21.53 -1.81 -21.43
CA CYS A 751 22.63 -2.72 -21.63
C CYS A 751 23.95 -1.95 -21.60
N LEU A 752 24.85 -2.33 -20.70
CA LEU A 752 26.20 -1.78 -20.60
C LEU A 752 27.24 -2.83 -21.01
N ARG A 753 28.40 -2.36 -21.43
CA ARG A 753 29.59 -3.21 -21.52
C ARG A 753 30.13 -3.51 -20.10
N ALA A 754 30.37 -4.79 -19.81
CA ALA A 754 30.79 -5.22 -18.47
C ALA A 754 32.21 -4.76 -18.07
N SER A 755 33.09 -4.46 -19.04
CA SER A 755 34.47 -4.07 -18.74
C SER A 755 34.59 -2.67 -18.15
N ASP A 756 33.73 -1.72 -18.53
CA ASP A 756 33.88 -0.29 -18.20
C ASP A 756 32.57 0.46 -17.95
N GLY A 757 31.42 -0.20 -18.00
CA GLY A 757 30.12 0.43 -17.73
C GLY A 757 29.61 1.34 -18.85
N ALA A 758 30.26 1.35 -20.02
CA ALA A 758 29.83 2.17 -21.14
C ALA A 758 28.48 1.67 -21.70
N LEU A 759 27.55 2.60 -21.95
CA LEU A 759 26.22 2.28 -22.49
C LEU A 759 26.35 1.67 -23.88
N ALA A 760 25.84 0.46 -24.06
CA ALA A 760 25.67 -0.16 -25.36
C ALA A 760 24.34 0.31 -25.96
N TRP A 761 23.21 0.04 -25.29
CA TRP A 761 21.89 0.51 -25.72
C TRP A 761 20.94 0.71 -24.53
N ARG A 762 19.90 1.51 -24.72
CA ARG A 762 18.78 1.71 -23.80
C ARG A 762 17.47 1.60 -24.55
N PHE A 763 16.51 0.87 -23.99
CA PHE A 763 15.19 0.66 -24.57
C PHE A 763 14.08 1.19 -23.64
N ASP A 764 13.20 2.03 -24.15
CA ASP A 764 11.99 2.50 -23.47
C ASP A 764 10.82 1.53 -23.71
N ALA A 765 10.45 0.80 -22.64
CA ALA A 765 9.38 -0.18 -22.67
C ALA A 765 7.99 0.40 -22.34
N ASN A 766 7.93 1.69 -21.99
CA ASN A 766 6.66 2.32 -21.65
C ASN A 766 5.72 2.30 -22.88
N PRO A 767 4.46 1.86 -22.73
CA PRO A 767 3.46 2.09 -23.77
C PRO A 767 3.15 3.59 -23.89
N ALA A 768 3.32 4.37 -22.82
CA ALA A 768 3.13 5.81 -22.86
C ALA A 768 3.86 6.50 -21.70
N VAL A 769 4.01 7.83 -21.76
CA VAL A 769 4.64 8.59 -20.67
C VAL A 769 3.65 8.90 -19.56
N ARG A 770 3.86 8.31 -18.37
CA ARG A 770 3.12 8.63 -17.16
C ARG A 770 3.89 8.24 -15.90
N HIS A 771 4.30 9.23 -15.12
CA HIS A 771 4.94 9.05 -13.82
C HIS A 771 3.97 9.32 -12.67
N ILE A 772 4.16 8.56 -11.60
CA ILE A 772 3.41 8.61 -10.34
C ILE A 772 4.37 8.65 -9.17
N VAL A 773 3.85 8.91 -7.98
CA VAL A 773 4.61 8.74 -6.74
C VAL A 773 4.37 7.35 -6.15
N THR A 774 5.46 6.64 -5.87
CA THR A 774 5.44 5.30 -5.27
C THR A 774 6.48 5.20 -4.17
N TYR A 775 6.02 4.96 -2.93
CA TYR A 775 6.87 4.84 -1.74
C TYR A 775 7.89 6.00 -1.61
N GLY A 776 7.47 7.22 -1.90
CA GLY A 776 8.32 8.41 -1.82
C GLY A 776 9.30 8.61 -3.00
N ASN A 777 9.09 7.91 -4.12
CA ASN A 777 9.89 8.08 -5.34
C ASN A 777 8.96 8.44 -6.51
N VAL A 778 9.49 9.17 -7.50
CA VAL A 778 8.79 9.40 -8.77
C VAL A 778 9.19 8.30 -9.76
N GLU A 779 8.23 7.53 -10.24
CA GLU A 779 8.45 6.35 -11.08
C GLU A 779 7.41 6.25 -12.20
N SER A 780 7.72 5.48 -13.24
CA SER A 780 6.74 5.13 -14.26
C SER A 780 5.59 4.26 -13.71
N THR A 781 4.42 4.36 -14.34
CA THR A 781 3.33 3.36 -14.22
C THR A 781 3.71 2.00 -14.79
N TRP A 782 4.71 1.92 -15.67
CA TRP A 782 5.22 0.68 -16.25
C TRP A 782 6.69 0.42 -15.91
N PRO A 783 7.03 0.24 -14.63
CA PRO A 783 8.40 -0.07 -14.24
C PRO A 783 8.83 -1.43 -14.79
N VAL A 784 10.14 -1.62 -14.94
CA VAL A 784 10.77 -2.93 -15.20
C VAL A 784 11.70 -3.27 -14.04
N HIS A 785 11.59 -4.48 -13.52
CA HIS A 785 12.51 -4.96 -12.48
C HIS A 785 13.95 -5.08 -13.00
N GLY A 786 14.92 -4.81 -12.14
CA GLY A 786 16.36 -4.82 -12.47
C GLY A 786 16.82 -6.12 -13.15
N SER A 787 16.49 -7.30 -12.60
CA SER A 787 16.96 -8.58 -13.13
C SER A 787 16.06 -9.10 -14.26
N VAL A 788 16.43 -8.78 -15.50
CA VAL A 788 15.81 -9.32 -16.72
C VAL A 788 16.28 -10.74 -17.02
N VAL A 789 15.48 -11.54 -17.72
CA VAL A 789 15.87 -12.90 -18.14
C VAL A 789 16.59 -12.82 -19.47
N ILE A 790 17.68 -13.59 -19.62
CA ILE A 790 18.41 -13.70 -20.89
C ILE A 790 18.53 -15.18 -21.25
N ASN A 791 18.12 -15.51 -22.47
CA ASN A 791 18.28 -16.85 -23.02
C ASN A 791 18.47 -16.77 -24.54
N ASP A 792 19.41 -17.55 -25.10
CA ASP A 792 19.68 -17.66 -26.54
C ASP A 792 19.81 -16.31 -27.27
N GLY A 793 20.48 -15.35 -26.63
CA GLY A 793 20.69 -14.02 -27.21
C GLY A 793 19.46 -13.11 -27.17
N VAL A 794 18.40 -13.48 -26.45
CA VAL A 794 17.17 -12.70 -26.28
C VAL A 794 17.02 -12.25 -24.84
N VAL A 795 16.68 -10.98 -24.64
CA VAL A 795 16.32 -10.39 -23.34
C VAL A 795 14.80 -10.40 -23.20
N TYR A 796 14.30 -11.03 -22.14
CA TYR A 796 12.89 -11.11 -21.81
C TYR A 796 12.58 -10.37 -20.51
N PHE A 797 11.52 -9.55 -20.53
CA PHE A 797 11.07 -8.81 -19.35
C PHE A 797 9.59 -8.40 -19.48
N CYS A 798 9.05 -7.92 -18.36
CA CYS A 798 7.69 -7.41 -18.24
C CYS A 798 7.71 -5.97 -17.70
N ALA A 799 7.01 -5.06 -18.36
CA ALA A 799 6.77 -3.69 -17.93
C ALA A 799 5.32 -3.52 -17.45
N GLY A 800 5.09 -2.79 -16.37
CA GLY A 800 3.74 -2.61 -15.80
C GLY A 800 3.68 -2.88 -14.31
N ARG A 801 2.55 -2.53 -13.68
CA ARG A 801 2.28 -2.84 -12.27
C ARG A 801 1.18 -3.87 -12.10
N SER A 802 0.13 -3.80 -12.90
CA SER A 802 -1.03 -4.69 -12.84
C SER A 802 -1.61 -4.91 -14.22
N SER A 803 -2.17 -6.09 -14.46
CA SER A 803 -2.94 -6.39 -15.68
C SER A 803 -4.28 -5.65 -15.77
N TYR A 804 -4.75 -5.03 -14.67
CA TYR A 804 -6.04 -4.31 -14.60
C TYR A 804 -5.93 -2.79 -14.70
N LEU A 805 -4.74 -2.24 -14.45
CA LEU A 805 -4.51 -0.80 -14.35
C LEU A 805 -3.62 -0.32 -15.48
N ASP A 806 -3.80 0.93 -15.89
CA ASP A 806 -2.90 1.65 -16.80
C ASP A 806 -2.64 0.84 -18.08
N GLY A 807 -3.67 0.25 -18.67
CA GLY A 807 -3.55 -0.52 -19.91
C GLY A 807 -2.80 -1.86 -19.79
N GLY A 808 -2.52 -2.35 -18.58
CA GLY A 808 -2.04 -3.69 -18.31
C GLY A 808 -0.52 -3.86 -18.25
N LEU A 809 -0.09 -5.12 -18.34
CA LEU A 809 1.31 -5.51 -18.41
C LEU A 809 1.77 -5.61 -19.87
N TYR A 810 3.05 -5.37 -20.15
CA TYR A 810 3.64 -5.49 -21.49
C TYR A 810 4.87 -6.38 -21.43
N PHE A 811 4.80 -7.52 -22.13
CA PHE A 811 5.92 -8.44 -22.27
C PHE A 811 6.75 -8.06 -23.49
N TYR A 812 8.06 -8.12 -23.36
CA TYR A 812 9.01 -7.83 -24.44
C TYR A 812 10.04 -8.94 -24.59
N ALA A 813 10.45 -9.15 -25.84
CA ALA A 813 11.60 -9.92 -26.25
C ALA A 813 12.48 -9.00 -27.11
N LEU A 814 13.70 -8.72 -26.67
CA LEU A 814 14.66 -7.89 -27.40
C LEU A 814 15.87 -8.72 -27.80
N ASP A 815 16.48 -8.40 -28.94
CA ASP A 815 17.81 -8.92 -29.28
C ASP A 815 18.83 -8.37 -28.27
N ALA A 816 19.54 -9.25 -27.56
CA ALA A 816 20.42 -8.86 -26.46
C ALA A 816 21.60 -8.01 -26.93
N LYS A 817 22.07 -8.19 -28.16
CA LYS A 817 23.22 -7.43 -28.68
C LYS A 817 22.80 -6.01 -29.08
N THR A 818 21.65 -5.86 -29.71
CA THR A 818 21.25 -4.66 -30.44
C THR A 818 20.13 -3.88 -29.77
N GLY A 819 19.42 -4.47 -28.79
CA GLY A 819 18.23 -3.89 -28.16
C GLY A 819 17.02 -3.80 -29.09
N ALA A 820 17.10 -4.36 -30.30
CA ALA A 820 16.01 -4.35 -31.26
C ALA A 820 14.85 -5.21 -30.75
N VAL A 821 13.62 -4.70 -30.88
CA VAL A 821 12.42 -5.44 -30.53
C VAL A 821 12.28 -6.63 -31.48
N ILE A 822 12.35 -7.84 -30.92
CA ILE A 822 11.97 -9.08 -31.61
C ILE A 822 10.46 -9.24 -31.53
N ARG A 823 9.89 -9.02 -30.33
CA ARG A 823 8.46 -9.12 -30.07
C ARG A 823 8.03 -8.30 -28.86
N SER A 824 6.76 -7.89 -28.87
CA SER A 824 6.07 -7.35 -27.69
C SER A 824 4.61 -7.79 -27.68
N ALA A 825 4.05 -8.06 -26.49
CA ALA A 825 2.64 -8.41 -26.34
C ALA A 825 2.04 -7.80 -25.05
N PRO A 826 0.87 -7.13 -25.12
CA PRO A 826 0.17 -6.68 -23.93
C PRO A 826 -0.59 -7.83 -23.25
N TYR A 827 -0.68 -7.77 -21.93
CA TYR A 827 -1.53 -8.64 -21.11
C TYR A 827 -2.45 -7.79 -20.23
N ARG A 828 -3.71 -7.77 -20.61
CA ARG A 828 -4.80 -7.05 -19.93
C ARG A 828 -5.78 -8.04 -19.32
N SER A 829 -6.37 -7.66 -18.20
CA SER A 829 -7.43 -8.41 -17.54
C SER A 829 -8.65 -7.51 -17.40
N LEU A 830 -9.79 -8.00 -17.86
CA LEU A 830 -11.12 -7.46 -17.56
C LEU A 830 -11.84 -8.52 -16.72
N ASP A 831 -12.46 -8.12 -15.61
CA ASP A 831 -13.08 -9.05 -14.67
C ASP A 831 -14.30 -9.78 -15.25
N GLU A 832 -14.98 -9.18 -16.24
CA GLU A 832 -16.15 -9.77 -16.91
C GLU A 832 -15.80 -10.91 -17.87
N GLU A 833 -14.61 -10.89 -18.49
CA GLU A 833 -14.27 -11.84 -19.56
C GLU A 833 -13.70 -13.17 -19.05
N ARG A 834 -13.30 -13.30 -17.77
CA ARG A 834 -12.37 -14.36 -17.34
C ARG A 834 -12.64 -14.98 -15.97
N ALA A 835 -13.86 -14.90 -15.46
CA ALA A 835 -14.26 -15.73 -14.32
C ALA A 835 -14.51 -17.17 -14.79
N ILE A 836 -13.76 -18.14 -14.27
CA ILE A 836 -14.00 -19.55 -14.59
C ILE A 836 -15.12 -20.04 -13.70
N GLU A 837 -16.28 -20.30 -14.30
CA GLU A 837 -17.48 -20.73 -13.59
C GLU A 837 -17.64 -22.25 -13.65
N ARG A 838 -18.04 -22.85 -12.54
CA ARG A 838 -18.69 -24.17 -12.51
C ARG A 838 -19.93 -24.06 -11.65
N ASP A 839 -21.06 -24.57 -12.14
CA ASP A 839 -22.33 -24.58 -11.41
C ASP A 839 -22.76 -23.17 -10.92
N GLY A 840 -22.47 -22.12 -11.70
CA GLY A 840 -22.83 -20.72 -11.39
C GLY A 840 -21.97 -20.05 -10.30
N GLN A 841 -20.90 -20.69 -9.84
CA GLN A 841 -19.93 -20.12 -8.91
C GLN A 841 -18.62 -19.83 -9.64
N PRO A 842 -18.06 -18.60 -9.59
CA PRO A 842 -16.70 -18.37 -10.04
C PRO A 842 -15.75 -19.25 -9.21
N ILE A 843 -14.61 -19.67 -9.76
CA ILE A 843 -13.64 -20.52 -9.06
C ILE A 843 -12.30 -19.79 -8.86
N ALA A 844 -12.02 -18.77 -9.67
CA ALA A 844 -10.79 -17.98 -9.63
C ALA A 844 -11.01 -16.57 -10.18
N ILE A 845 -10.17 -15.63 -9.72
CA ILE A 845 -10.00 -14.29 -10.32
C ILE A 845 -8.74 -14.36 -11.18
N MET A 846 -8.84 -13.96 -12.45
CA MET A 846 -7.77 -14.00 -13.42
C MET A 846 -7.09 -12.63 -13.54
N GLY A 847 -5.78 -12.57 -13.30
CA GLY A 847 -4.98 -11.36 -13.48
C GLY A 847 -3.54 -11.58 -13.02
N ALA A 848 -2.73 -10.53 -13.05
CA ALA A 848 -1.37 -10.57 -12.54
C ALA A 848 -0.82 -9.20 -12.14
N PHE A 849 0.24 -9.27 -11.33
CA PHE A 849 1.15 -8.16 -11.08
C PHE A 849 2.52 -8.51 -11.60
N ASN A 850 3.28 -7.47 -11.90
CA ASN A 850 4.67 -7.62 -12.27
C ASN A 850 5.50 -8.20 -11.10
N ASP A 851 6.54 -8.93 -11.46
CA ASP A 851 7.51 -9.60 -10.59
C ASP A 851 8.66 -10.10 -11.48
N LEU A 852 9.70 -10.67 -10.88
CA LEU A 852 10.79 -11.31 -11.63
C LEU A 852 10.29 -12.52 -12.44
N LEU A 853 10.72 -12.58 -13.70
CA LEU A 853 10.48 -13.74 -14.56
C LEU A 853 11.41 -14.90 -14.17
N VAL A 854 10.85 -16.10 -14.26
CA VAL A 854 11.56 -17.39 -14.20
C VAL A 854 11.55 -18.00 -15.59
N TYR A 855 12.67 -18.57 -16.03
CA TYR A 855 12.76 -19.30 -17.29
C TYR A 855 13.10 -20.75 -17.02
N ASP A 856 12.29 -21.66 -17.57
CA ASP A 856 12.53 -23.10 -17.50
C ASP A 856 11.99 -23.78 -18.76
N ALA A 857 12.73 -24.76 -19.27
CA ALA A 857 12.37 -25.63 -20.38
C ALA A 857 11.73 -24.91 -21.60
N GLY A 858 12.23 -23.73 -21.99
CA GLY A 858 11.72 -22.97 -23.15
C GLY A 858 10.50 -22.09 -22.88
N SER A 859 10.06 -21.98 -21.63
CA SER A 859 8.93 -21.15 -21.21
C SER A 859 9.36 -20.10 -20.19
N LEU A 860 8.68 -18.95 -20.21
CA LEU A 860 8.79 -17.92 -19.19
C LEU A 860 7.62 -18.03 -18.22
N PHE A 861 7.86 -17.67 -16.97
CA PHE A 861 6.86 -17.70 -15.93
C PHE A 861 6.85 -16.38 -15.16
N LEU A 862 5.66 -15.79 -15.06
CA LEU A 862 5.38 -14.66 -14.18
C LEU A 862 4.47 -15.14 -13.05
N LYS A 863 5.04 -15.39 -11.87
CA LYS A 863 4.35 -16.03 -10.75
C LYS A 863 3.70 -17.36 -11.19
N ASN A 864 2.37 -17.40 -11.33
CA ASN A 864 1.60 -18.57 -11.75
C ASN A 864 1.21 -18.56 -13.24
N LEU A 865 1.56 -17.52 -14.00
CA LEU A 865 1.32 -17.42 -15.43
C LEU A 865 2.44 -18.06 -16.23
N VAL A 866 2.08 -18.69 -17.35
CA VAL A 866 3.03 -19.19 -18.36
C VAL A 866 2.99 -18.25 -19.56
N VAL A 867 4.16 -17.83 -20.01
CA VAL A 867 4.36 -16.96 -21.16
C VAL A 867 5.17 -17.73 -22.19
N ASP A 868 4.57 -17.95 -23.35
CA ASP A 868 5.23 -18.64 -24.46
C ASP A 868 6.34 -17.74 -25.04
N CYS A 869 7.58 -18.22 -25.14
CA CYS A 869 8.69 -17.39 -25.64
C CYS A 869 8.58 -17.05 -27.14
N SER A 870 7.82 -17.84 -27.90
CA SER A 870 7.66 -17.71 -29.36
C SER A 870 6.49 -16.80 -29.77
N THR A 871 5.51 -16.58 -28.89
CA THR A 871 4.39 -15.66 -29.16
C THR A 871 4.27 -14.52 -28.14
N LEU A 872 4.87 -14.68 -26.95
CA LEU A 872 4.61 -13.89 -25.74
C LEU A 872 3.14 -13.95 -25.27
N ASP A 873 2.37 -14.92 -25.77
CA ASP A 873 1.01 -15.13 -25.28
C ASP A 873 1.04 -15.64 -23.85
N VAL A 874 0.19 -15.05 -23.02
CA VAL A 874 0.03 -15.43 -21.64
C VAL A 874 -1.11 -16.43 -21.54
N SER A 875 -0.79 -17.67 -21.20
CA SER A 875 -1.82 -18.68 -20.92
C SER A 875 -2.21 -18.65 -19.44
N ALA A 876 -3.51 -18.59 -19.21
CA ALA A 876 -4.13 -18.63 -17.90
C ALA A 876 -4.06 -20.04 -17.30
N ASN A 877 -3.35 -20.22 -16.17
CA ASN A 877 -3.50 -21.42 -15.38
C ASN A 877 -4.78 -21.34 -14.53
N VAL A 878 -5.78 -22.11 -14.94
CA VAL A 878 -7.04 -22.28 -14.22
C VAL A 878 -6.77 -22.99 -12.89
N TRP A 879 -7.06 -22.32 -11.78
CA TRP A 879 -7.09 -22.97 -10.47
C TRP A 879 -8.08 -24.12 -10.49
N LYS A 880 -7.61 -25.37 -10.36
CA LYS A 880 -8.49 -26.53 -10.27
C LYS A 880 -8.98 -26.66 -8.82
N TYR A 881 -10.25 -26.34 -8.57
CA TYR A 881 -10.88 -26.53 -7.27
C TYR A 881 -10.98 -28.03 -6.93
N ILE A 882 -10.60 -28.39 -5.70
CA ILE A 882 -10.87 -29.70 -5.11
C ILE A 882 -12.00 -29.53 -4.08
N PRO A 883 -13.02 -30.41 -4.05
CA PRO A 883 -14.07 -30.37 -3.03
C PRO A 883 -13.47 -30.31 -1.60
N ALA A 884 -14.07 -29.49 -0.72
CA ALA A 884 -13.66 -29.17 0.67
C ALA A 884 -12.95 -27.81 0.92
N GLY A 885 -13.17 -26.80 0.07
CA GLY A 885 -12.75 -25.42 0.37
C GLY A 885 -11.24 -25.17 0.27
N ARG A 886 -10.51 -26.04 -0.43
CA ARG A 886 -9.06 -25.89 -0.64
C ARG A 886 -8.78 -25.45 -2.07
N VAL A 887 -8.26 -24.25 -2.19
CA VAL A 887 -7.67 -23.73 -3.43
C VAL A 887 -6.22 -24.21 -3.47
N LEU A 888 -5.91 -25.20 -4.32
CA LEU A 888 -4.51 -25.60 -4.55
C LEU A 888 -3.93 -24.78 -5.71
N PRO A 889 -2.77 -24.11 -5.54
CA PRO A 889 -1.98 -23.63 -6.67
C PRO A 889 -1.49 -24.85 -7.46
N TYR A 890 -1.90 -24.98 -8.73
CA TYR A 890 -1.41 -26.06 -9.59
C TYR A 890 -1.30 -25.59 -11.05
N ALA A 891 -0.13 -25.77 -11.66
CA ALA A 891 0.11 -26.46 -12.95
C ALA A 891 1.14 -25.84 -13.94
N GLY A 892 1.62 -24.61 -13.79
CA GLY A 892 2.54 -24.02 -14.80
C GLY A 892 3.97 -23.79 -14.33
N SER A 893 4.15 -22.88 -13.36
CA SER A 893 5.49 -22.44 -12.97
C SER A 893 6.20 -23.46 -12.06
N PRO A 894 7.43 -23.90 -12.42
CA PRO A 894 8.22 -24.76 -11.55
C PRO A 894 8.57 -24.05 -10.24
N PHE A 895 8.72 -22.73 -10.26
CA PHE A 895 9.10 -21.93 -9.10
C PHE A 895 8.44 -20.55 -9.12
N SER A 896 7.77 -20.17 -8.03
CA SER A 896 7.05 -18.90 -7.95
C SER A 896 7.00 -18.31 -6.54
N ALA A 897 6.87 -17.00 -6.44
CA ALA A 897 6.68 -16.29 -5.18
C ALA A 897 5.29 -15.61 -5.16
N VAL A 898 4.40 -16.07 -4.28
CA VAL A 898 3.05 -15.46 -4.14
C VAL A 898 3.10 -13.96 -3.79
N PRO A 899 3.88 -13.52 -2.77
CA PRO A 899 4.01 -12.09 -2.45
C PRO A 899 4.88 -11.30 -3.45
N GLY A 900 5.61 -12.00 -4.33
CA GLY A 900 6.73 -11.44 -5.09
C GLY A 900 8.08 -11.91 -4.55
N PHE A 901 9.08 -12.07 -5.42
CA PHE A 901 10.43 -12.45 -4.99
C PHE A 901 11.11 -11.38 -4.14
N LEU A 902 10.70 -10.13 -4.32
CA LEU A 902 11.27 -8.93 -3.69
C LEU A 902 10.50 -8.47 -2.45
N ASP A 903 9.56 -9.27 -1.95
CA ASP A 903 8.80 -8.91 -0.76
C ASP A 903 9.57 -9.22 0.53
N ASP A 904 10.29 -8.22 1.03
CA ASP A 904 11.08 -8.27 2.26
C ASP A 904 10.30 -7.85 3.52
N SER A 905 9.01 -7.58 3.39
CA SER A 905 8.19 -7.02 4.47
C SER A 905 8.03 -7.95 5.67
N GLY A 906 8.38 -9.23 5.49
CA GLY A 906 8.14 -10.25 6.50
C GLY A 906 6.64 -10.44 6.76
N PHE A 907 5.83 -10.44 5.69
CA PHE A 907 4.40 -10.75 5.77
C PHE A 907 4.19 -12.26 5.77
N ASP A 908 3.65 -12.77 6.88
CA ASP A 908 3.94 -14.15 7.25
C ASP A 908 2.98 -15.20 6.66
N ARG A 909 2.02 -14.80 5.82
CA ARG A 909 0.93 -15.68 5.35
C ARG A 909 1.08 -16.30 3.97
N VAL A 910 1.93 -15.72 3.13
CA VAL A 910 2.17 -16.15 1.75
C VAL A 910 3.65 -16.46 1.57
N GLY A 911 4.01 -17.32 0.62
CA GLY A 911 5.40 -17.77 0.47
C GLY A 911 5.73 -18.18 -0.95
N TRP A 912 6.91 -18.79 -1.09
CA TRP A 912 7.41 -19.35 -2.33
C TRP A 912 6.91 -20.77 -2.51
N ILE A 913 6.76 -21.18 -3.76
CA ILE A 913 6.21 -22.48 -4.17
C ILE A 913 7.17 -23.08 -5.19
N LEU A 914 7.70 -24.27 -4.89
CA LEU A 914 8.53 -25.08 -5.80
C LEU A 914 7.80 -26.37 -6.16
N ASP A 915 7.85 -26.76 -7.44
CA ASP A 915 7.26 -27.98 -8.01
C ASP A 915 5.77 -28.16 -7.64
N HIS A 916 5.05 -27.05 -7.39
CA HIS A 916 3.66 -27.01 -6.90
C HIS A 916 3.40 -27.65 -5.52
N HIS A 917 4.41 -28.24 -4.89
CA HIS A 917 4.26 -29.06 -3.69
C HIS A 917 4.94 -28.44 -2.47
N LEU A 918 6.18 -27.99 -2.63
CA LEU A 918 6.97 -27.42 -1.54
C LEU A 918 6.62 -25.95 -1.36
N ARG A 919 6.17 -25.60 -0.15
CA ARG A 919 5.83 -24.22 0.22
C ARG A 919 6.63 -23.79 1.43
N ALA A 920 7.30 -22.67 1.30
CA ALA A 920 8.18 -22.15 2.32
C ALA A 920 8.35 -20.64 2.16
N LYS A 921 9.01 -20.01 3.13
CA LYS A 921 9.25 -18.57 3.08
C LYS A 921 10.36 -18.20 2.12
N MET A 922 11.35 -19.06 2.03
CA MET A 922 12.45 -18.99 1.09
C MET A 922 12.85 -20.42 0.74
N ILE A 923 13.21 -20.64 -0.52
CA ILE A 923 13.55 -21.95 -1.07
C ILE A 923 14.80 -21.80 -1.91
N VAL A 924 15.79 -22.65 -1.70
CA VAL A 924 16.91 -22.90 -2.64
C VAL A 924 16.83 -24.34 -3.10
N TYR A 925 17.21 -24.62 -4.33
CA TYR A 925 17.10 -25.98 -4.86
C TYR A 925 18.11 -26.26 -5.96
N ASN A 926 18.39 -27.53 -6.17
CA ASN A 926 19.11 -28.04 -7.33
C ASN A 926 18.38 -29.28 -7.86
N ASP A 927 19.02 -30.03 -8.76
CA ASP A 927 18.43 -31.24 -9.34
C ASP A 927 18.21 -32.37 -8.31
N GLN A 928 18.97 -32.37 -7.21
CA GLN A 928 18.97 -33.45 -6.22
C GLN A 928 18.03 -33.18 -5.04
N ALA A 929 17.98 -31.94 -4.57
CA ALA A 929 17.28 -31.57 -3.34
C ALA A 929 16.79 -30.12 -3.35
N ALA A 930 15.80 -29.86 -2.52
CA ALA A 930 15.35 -28.52 -2.15
C ALA A 930 15.57 -28.29 -0.65
N PHE A 931 16.01 -27.08 -0.30
CA PHE A 931 16.18 -26.62 1.07
C PHE A 931 15.24 -25.44 1.30
N ALA A 932 14.51 -25.51 2.39
CA ALA A 932 13.39 -24.62 2.60
C ALA A 932 13.33 -24.13 4.05
N MET A 933 13.00 -22.86 4.19
CA MET A 933 12.80 -22.23 5.49
C MET A 933 11.30 -22.15 5.81
N ARG A 934 10.90 -22.74 6.94
CA ARG A 934 9.51 -22.68 7.46
C ARG A 934 9.45 -22.16 8.87
N TRP A 935 8.31 -21.57 9.21
CA TRP A 935 7.90 -21.32 10.59
C TRP A 935 6.95 -22.40 11.05
N ARG A 936 7.17 -22.90 12.26
CA ARG A 936 6.25 -23.84 12.89
C ARG A 936 5.32 -23.08 13.82
N THR A 937 4.06 -22.92 13.41
CA THR A 937 2.95 -22.54 14.30
C THR A 937 2.13 -23.79 14.65
N PRO A 938 1.57 -23.93 15.86
CA PRO A 938 0.77 -25.11 16.25
C PRO A 938 -0.51 -25.35 15.45
N THR A 939 -0.91 -24.46 14.53
CA THR A 939 -2.17 -24.55 13.77
C THR A 939 -1.98 -24.22 12.28
N THR A 940 -2.87 -24.80 11.46
CA THR A 940 -2.78 -24.94 10.00
C THR A 940 -2.69 -23.64 9.19
N PHE A 941 -1.99 -23.77 8.05
CA PHE A 941 -1.48 -22.75 7.11
C PHE A 941 -2.47 -21.71 6.52
N TRP A 942 -3.76 -21.73 6.85
CA TRP A 942 -4.77 -20.97 6.08
C TRP A 942 -5.59 -19.96 6.88
N HIS A 943 -5.60 -20.01 8.21
CA HIS A 943 -6.47 -19.12 8.99
C HIS A 943 -5.88 -18.58 10.30
N LYS A 944 -4.69 -18.99 10.75
CA LYS A 944 -4.05 -18.46 11.96
C LYS A 944 -2.54 -18.32 11.74
N THR A 945 -2.08 -17.08 11.57
CA THR A 945 -0.85 -16.82 10.80
C THR A 945 0.01 -15.67 11.34
N LEU A 946 -0.13 -15.34 12.62
CA LEU A 946 0.80 -14.43 13.28
C LEU A 946 1.88 -15.24 14.00
N PHE A 947 3.14 -14.89 13.75
CA PHE A 947 4.28 -15.46 14.47
C PHE A 947 4.28 -14.93 15.91
N GLU A 948 4.21 -15.78 16.91
CA GLU A 948 4.16 -15.37 18.32
C GLU A 948 5.56 -15.47 18.97
N VAL A 949 6.04 -14.35 19.49
CA VAL A 949 7.33 -14.24 20.23
C VAL A 949 7.35 -15.25 21.39
N GLY A 950 8.45 -15.98 21.53
CA GLY A 950 8.65 -17.01 22.58
C GLY A 950 7.87 -18.32 22.40
N LYS A 951 6.99 -18.44 21.40
CA LYS A 951 6.21 -19.68 21.15
C LYS A 951 6.41 -20.31 19.78
N SER A 952 6.89 -19.53 18.81
CA SER A 952 7.03 -19.97 17.42
C SER A 952 8.50 -20.25 17.12
N GLU A 953 8.78 -21.31 16.38
CA GLU A 953 10.14 -21.74 16.04
C GLU A 953 10.44 -21.52 14.55
N HIS A 954 11.67 -21.13 14.26
CA HIS A 954 12.22 -21.07 12.92
C HIS A 954 13.00 -22.35 12.63
N SER A 955 12.82 -22.92 11.43
CA SER A 955 13.59 -24.09 11.01
C SER A 955 13.88 -24.09 9.52
N VAL A 956 15.01 -24.69 9.18
CA VAL A 956 15.36 -25.05 7.81
C VAL A 956 15.30 -26.57 7.70
N PHE A 957 14.81 -27.07 6.58
CA PHE A 957 14.72 -28.50 6.30
C PHE A 957 15.13 -28.81 4.88
N ALA A 958 15.54 -30.05 4.64
CA ALA A 958 15.83 -30.57 3.31
C ALA A 958 14.79 -31.59 2.86
N GLN A 959 14.56 -31.57 1.55
CA GLN A 959 13.75 -32.56 0.85
C GLN A 959 14.45 -33.00 -0.43
N ARG A 960 14.95 -34.23 -0.46
CA ARG A 960 15.49 -34.88 -1.66
C ARG A 960 14.36 -35.11 -2.66
N ARG A 961 14.65 -34.84 -3.94
CA ARG A 961 13.77 -35.15 -5.06
C ARG A 961 13.78 -36.67 -5.32
N LYS A 962 13.07 -37.45 -4.49
CA LYS A 962 12.85 -38.89 -4.76
C LYS A 962 12.17 -39.03 -6.13
N GLN A 963 12.62 -39.98 -6.96
CA GLN A 963 12.05 -40.28 -8.29
C GLN A 963 10.51 -40.20 -8.25
N ARG A 964 9.95 -39.25 -9.01
CA ARG A 964 8.54 -38.85 -9.01
C ARG A 964 7.59 -40.07 -8.99
N LYS A 965 7.14 -40.48 -7.81
CA LYS A 965 5.86 -41.19 -7.69
C LYS A 965 4.79 -40.11 -7.65
N THR A 966 3.87 -40.15 -8.60
CA THR A 966 2.63 -39.36 -8.62
C THR A 966 1.98 -39.38 -7.24
N VAL A 967 2.17 -38.31 -6.47
CA VAL A 967 1.46 -38.12 -5.20
C VAL A 967 0.09 -37.57 -5.55
N THR A 968 -0.93 -38.41 -5.45
CA THR A 968 -2.32 -37.97 -5.49
C THR A 968 -2.55 -37.01 -4.32
N PRO A 969 -3.20 -35.84 -4.52
CA PRO A 969 -3.50 -34.94 -3.42
C PRO A 969 -4.47 -35.62 -2.45
N ALA A 970 -3.98 -36.14 -1.32
CA ALA A 970 -4.85 -36.68 -0.29
C ALA A 970 -5.47 -35.53 0.53
N ALA A 971 -6.74 -35.73 0.92
CA ALA A 971 -7.57 -34.74 1.60
C ALA A 971 -7.07 -34.30 3.00
N ASN A 972 -6.05 -34.94 3.57
CA ASN A 972 -5.49 -34.61 4.88
C ASN A 972 -3.98 -34.47 4.74
N GLY A 973 -3.42 -33.35 5.22
CA GLY A 973 -2.02 -32.98 5.04
C GLY A 973 -1.07 -34.15 5.27
N VAL A 974 -0.49 -34.64 4.17
CA VAL A 974 0.61 -35.59 4.21
C VAL A 974 1.83 -34.78 4.64
N ALA A 975 2.47 -35.17 5.74
CA ALA A 975 3.81 -34.70 6.04
C ALA A 975 4.69 -35.09 4.85
N LEU A 976 5.24 -34.10 4.13
CA LEU A 976 6.32 -34.36 3.20
C LEU A 976 7.43 -35.03 4.03
N GLU A 977 7.94 -36.19 3.59
CA GLU A 977 9.09 -36.82 4.26
C GLU A 977 10.28 -35.88 4.10
N GLU A 978 10.68 -35.26 5.21
CA GLU A 978 11.89 -34.42 5.31
C GLU A 978 13.07 -35.34 5.60
N ASP A 979 14.18 -35.16 4.89
CA ASP A 979 15.39 -35.96 5.16
C ASP A 979 16.02 -35.52 6.48
N TRP A 980 16.01 -34.22 6.75
CA TRP A 980 16.42 -33.61 8.01
C TRP A 980 15.75 -32.25 8.21
N GLN A 981 15.68 -31.81 9.47
CA GLN A 981 15.22 -30.49 9.87
C GLN A 981 16.11 -29.96 11.00
N VAL A 982 16.50 -28.69 10.93
CA VAL A 982 17.30 -28.02 11.95
C VAL A 982 16.67 -26.70 12.39
N PRO A 983 16.46 -26.49 13.70
CA PRO A 983 16.06 -25.19 14.25
C PRO A 983 17.13 -24.12 13.98
N VAL A 984 16.70 -22.91 13.60
CA VAL A 984 17.61 -21.79 13.34
C VAL A 984 17.29 -20.61 14.27
N PRO A 985 18.27 -20.01 14.97
CA PRO A 985 18.05 -18.92 15.91
C PRO A 985 18.04 -17.55 15.20
N MET A 986 17.51 -17.52 13.97
CA MET A 986 17.41 -16.31 13.17
C MET A 986 16.13 -16.28 12.33
N ARG A 987 15.67 -15.06 12.08
CA ARG A 987 14.79 -14.78 10.94
C ARG A 987 15.64 -14.69 9.68
N VAL A 988 15.70 -15.78 8.93
CA VAL A 988 16.47 -15.87 7.68
C VAL A 988 15.97 -14.81 6.68
N ARG A 989 16.90 -14.03 6.13
CA ARG A 989 16.70 -13.00 5.09
C ARG A 989 17.40 -13.34 3.78
N ALA A 990 18.44 -14.17 3.81
CA ALA A 990 19.15 -14.64 2.62
C ALA A 990 19.55 -16.11 2.79
N MET A 991 19.44 -16.89 1.72
CA MET A 991 19.81 -18.31 1.69
C MET A 991 20.31 -18.69 0.30
N LEU A 992 21.44 -19.41 0.25
CA LEU A 992 21.97 -20.00 -0.98
C LEU A 992 22.61 -21.36 -0.72
N LEU A 993 22.71 -22.17 -1.77
CA LEU A 993 23.45 -23.42 -1.78
C LEU A 993 24.71 -23.24 -2.63
N ALA A 994 25.88 -23.61 -2.11
CA ALA A 994 27.15 -23.63 -2.83
C ALA A 994 27.73 -25.03 -2.75
N GLU A 995 27.50 -25.84 -3.79
CA GLU A 995 27.83 -27.27 -3.89
C GLU A 995 27.49 -28.08 -2.61
N ASN A 996 28.43 -28.15 -1.66
CA ASN A 996 28.36 -28.92 -0.41
C ASN A 996 28.05 -28.08 0.84
N THR A 997 27.72 -26.79 0.69
CA THR A 997 27.46 -25.86 1.81
C THR A 997 26.15 -25.10 1.60
N LEU A 998 25.19 -25.26 2.51
CA LEU A 998 23.99 -24.43 2.61
C LEU A 998 24.27 -23.23 3.52
N LEU A 999 24.15 -22.01 2.99
CA LEU A 999 24.42 -20.77 3.71
C LEU A 999 23.11 -20.05 4.07
N LEU A 1000 23.01 -19.62 5.33
CA LEU A 1000 21.83 -18.96 5.89
C LEU A 1000 22.25 -17.66 6.59
N ALA A 1001 21.67 -16.52 6.23
CA ALA A 1001 21.91 -15.26 6.91
C ALA A 1001 20.61 -14.57 7.32
N GLY A 1002 20.59 -13.93 8.49
CA GLY A 1002 19.38 -13.27 8.99
C GLY A 1002 19.54 -12.52 10.30
N ALA A 1003 18.43 -11.92 10.74
CA ALA A 1003 18.35 -11.24 12.03
C ALA A 1003 18.34 -12.28 13.16
N PRO A 1004 19.16 -12.13 14.23
CA PRO A 1004 19.05 -12.97 15.42
C PRO A 1004 17.62 -12.96 15.95
N TRP A 1005 17.12 -14.12 16.41
CA TRP A 1005 15.77 -14.23 16.96
C TRP A 1005 15.80 -14.28 18.49
N PRO A 1006 15.38 -13.21 19.20
CA PRO A 1006 15.39 -13.17 20.66
C PRO A 1006 14.06 -13.65 21.28
N ASP A 1007 14.11 -13.96 22.58
CA ASP A 1007 12.94 -14.34 23.38
C ASP A 1007 12.13 -13.14 23.90
N ASP A 1008 12.74 -11.94 23.99
CA ASP A 1008 12.10 -10.69 24.43
C ASP A 1008 11.65 -9.81 23.24
N ALA A 1009 10.55 -9.07 23.40
CA ALA A 1009 9.92 -8.31 22.32
C ALA A 1009 10.55 -6.97 21.97
N ASP A 1010 11.12 -6.27 22.95
CA ASP A 1010 11.89 -5.05 22.68
C ASP A 1010 13.17 -5.43 21.93
N ASP A 1011 13.74 -6.59 22.28
CA ASP A 1011 14.83 -7.20 21.54
C ASP A 1011 14.39 -7.66 20.13
N VAL A 1012 13.17 -8.18 19.94
CA VAL A 1012 12.65 -8.55 18.60
C VAL A 1012 12.63 -7.34 17.68
N LEU A 1013 12.11 -6.19 18.11
CA LEU A 1013 12.12 -4.98 17.27
C LEU A 1013 13.53 -4.46 17.02
N ALA A 1014 14.39 -4.49 18.03
CA ALA A 1014 15.79 -4.12 17.89
C ALA A 1014 16.48 -5.01 16.83
N ALA A 1015 16.27 -6.32 16.90
CA ALA A 1015 16.82 -7.29 15.96
C ALA A 1015 16.27 -7.10 14.55
N LEU A 1016 14.95 -6.91 14.38
CA LEU A 1016 14.33 -6.66 13.07
C LEU A 1016 14.75 -5.34 12.43
N ARG A 1017 15.15 -4.35 13.24
CA ARG A 1017 15.71 -3.07 12.80
C ARG A 1017 17.23 -3.12 12.64
N GLY A 1018 17.84 -4.29 12.82
CA GLY A 1018 19.27 -4.52 12.65
C GLY A 1018 20.17 -3.97 13.76
N LYS A 1019 19.62 -3.55 14.92
CA LYS A 1019 20.43 -3.08 16.05
C LYS A 1019 21.35 -4.15 16.63
N ASN A 1020 21.04 -5.43 16.43
CA ASN A 1020 21.80 -6.56 16.93
C ASN A 1020 22.71 -7.18 15.85
N GLY A 1021 22.90 -6.48 14.71
CA GLY A 1021 23.58 -7.03 13.55
C GLY A 1021 22.85 -8.22 12.94
N GLY A 1022 23.57 -9.03 12.16
CA GLY A 1022 23.10 -10.28 11.56
C GLY A 1022 23.91 -11.48 12.03
N ILE A 1023 23.42 -12.68 11.72
CA ILE A 1023 24.20 -13.92 11.86
C ILE A 1023 24.17 -14.71 10.55
N LEU A 1024 25.29 -15.40 10.26
CA LEU A 1024 25.53 -16.23 9.09
C LEU A 1024 25.93 -17.64 9.53
N TRP A 1025 25.23 -18.65 9.05
CA TRP A 1025 25.47 -20.08 9.32
C TRP A 1025 25.83 -20.82 8.04
N ALA A 1026 26.80 -21.74 8.14
CA ALA A 1026 27.13 -22.74 7.13
C ALA A 1026 26.67 -24.12 7.62
N VAL A 1027 25.85 -24.78 6.80
CA VAL A 1027 25.11 -25.99 7.13
C VAL A 1027 25.42 -27.07 6.09
N ASP A 1028 25.66 -28.30 6.55
CA ASP A 1028 25.85 -29.46 5.68
C ASP A 1028 24.51 -29.85 5.05
N PRO A 1029 24.36 -29.75 3.71
CA PRO A 1029 23.11 -30.05 3.03
C PRO A 1029 22.70 -31.53 3.13
N SER A 1030 23.62 -32.44 3.44
CA SER A 1030 23.36 -33.88 3.51
C SER A 1030 22.65 -34.30 4.80
N ASN A 1031 22.90 -33.60 5.90
CA ASN A 1031 22.47 -34.00 7.26
C ASN A 1031 21.99 -32.84 8.16
N GLY A 1032 22.11 -31.59 7.72
CA GLY A 1032 21.70 -30.40 8.46
C GLY A 1032 22.68 -29.94 9.54
N SER A 1033 23.83 -30.59 9.72
CA SER A 1033 24.79 -30.20 10.76
C SER A 1033 25.38 -28.82 10.48
N VAL A 1034 25.41 -27.97 11.50
CA VAL A 1034 25.98 -26.61 11.40
C VAL A 1034 27.46 -26.70 11.72
N PHE A 1035 28.32 -26.39 10.74
CA PHE A 1035 29.77 -26.48 10.89
C PHE A 1035 30.49 -25.12 10.81
N GLY A 1036 29.80 -24.05 10.42
CA GLY A 1036 30.34 -22.69 10.42
C GLY A 1036 29.33 -21.67 10.96
N LYS A 1037 29.80 -20.70 11.75
CA LYS A 1037 28.99 -19.60 12.30
C LYS A 1037 29.80 -18.31 12.31
N ARG A 1038 29.17 -17.22 11.88
CA ARG A 1038 29.76 -15.88 11.85
C ARG A 1038 28.73 -14.82 12.22
N THR A 1039 29.17 -13.76 12.91
CA THR A 1039 28.37 -12.55 13.14
C THR A 1039 28.58 -11.56 12.00
N LEU A 1040 27.53 -10.83 11.65
CA LEU A 1040 27.54 -9.73 10.69
C LEU A 1040 27.26 -8.42 11.44
N ASP A 1041 27.98 -7.36 11.10
CA ASP A 1041 27.82 -6.05 11.77
C ASP A 1041 26.45 -5.41 11.50
N ALA A 1042 25.82 -5.77 10.39
CA ALA A 1042 24.50 -5.30 9.97
C ALA A 1042 23.66 -6.46 9.41
N LEU A 1043 22.36 -6.24 9.26
CA LEU A 1043 21.47 -7.22 8.65
C LEU A 1043 21.84 -7.44 7.19
N PRO A 1044 21.81 -8.69 6.70
CA PRO A 1044 21.88 -8.92 5.27
C PRO A 1044 20.66 -8.31 4.58
N VAL A 1045 20.89 -7.73 3.40
CA VAL A 1045 19.81 -7.34 2.48
C VAL A 1045 18.99 -8.59 2.14
N TRP A 1046 17.69 -8.41 1.86
CA TRP A 1046 16.84 -9.51 1.39
C TRP A 1046 17.45 -10.20 0.18
N ASP A 1047 17.69 -11.51 0.32
CA ASP A 1047 18.39 -12.35 -0.66
C ASP A 1047 19.79 -11.85 -1.07
N GLY A 1048 20.44 -11.11 -0.17
CA GLY A 1048 21.68 -10.36 -0.41
C GLY A 1048 22.97 -11.18 -0.40
N MET A 1049 22.98 -12.39 -0.96
CA MET A 1049 24.18 -13.24 -1.04
C MET A 1049 24.40 -13.82 -2.44
N ALA A 1050 25.67 -14.00 -2.81
CA ALA A 1050 26.09 -14.72 -4.01
C ALA A 1050 27.34 -15.55 -3.73
N ALA A 1051 27.45 -16.72 -4.34
CA ALA A 1051 28.65 -17.56 -4.30
C ALA A 1051 29.26 -17.67 -5.70
N ALA A 1052 30.54 -17.36 -5.85
CA ALA A 1052 31.25 -17.46 -7.12
C ALA A 1052 32.75 -17.50 -6.89
N TYR A 1053 33.46 -18.26 -7.73
CA TYR A 1053 34.92 -18.42 -7.64
C TYR A 1053 35.43 -18.78 -6.23
N ASP A 1054 34.72 -19.70 -5.58
CA ASP A 1054 34.99 -20.22 -4.23
C ASP A 1054 34.86 -19.21 -3.07
N ASP A 1055 34.41 -17.99 -3.37
CA ASP A 1055 34.13 -16.95 -2.39
C ASP A 1055 32.61 -16.75 -2.21
N LEU A 1056 32.23 -16.31 -1.01
CA LEU A 1056 30.89 -15.85 -0.66
C LEU A 1056 30.87 -14.32 -0.57
N TYR A 1057 29.95 -13.71 -1.29
CA TYR A 1057 29.71 -12.27 -1.25
C TYR A 1057 28.40 -11.97 -0.51
N VAL A 1058 28.45 -11.05 0.45
CA VAL A 1058 27.30 -10.68 1.29
C VAL A 1058 27.10 -9.16 1.27
N THR A 1059 25.88 -8.73 0.97
CA THR A 1059 25.46 -7.32 1.04
C THR A 1059 24.58 -7.06 2.25
N THR A 1060 24.82 -5.98 2.98
CA THR A 1060 24.10 -5.62 4.21
C THR A 1060 23.36 -4.29 4.12
N GLU A 1061 22.35 -4.11 4.97
CA GLU A 1061 21.46 -2.93 4.99
C GLU A 1061 22.17 -1.62 5.35
N ASP A 1062 23.38 -1.67 5.90
CA ASP A 1062 24.22 -0.50 6.16
C ASP A 1062 25.10 -0.11 4.95
N GLY A 1063 24.93 -0.75 3.80
CA GLY A 1063 25.69 -0.48 2.59
C GLY A 1063 27.03 -1.21 2.48
N SER A 1064 27.29 -2.23 3.31
CA SER A 1064 28.51 -3.04 3.17
C SER A 1064 28.38 -4.12 2.11
N LEU A 1065 29.44 -4.34 1.33
CA LEU A 1065 29.66 -5.51 0.48
C LEU A 1065 30.90 -6.25 0.98
N MET A 1066 30.72 -7.48 1.47
CA MET A 1066 31.76 -8.28 2.09
C MET A 1066 32.13 -9.47 1.18
N CYS A 1067 33.42 -9.80 1.11
CA CYS A 1067 33.90 -11.06 0.55
C CYS A 1067 34.42 -11.96 1.67
N LEU A 1068 33.89 -13.19 1.72
CA LEU A 1068 34.21 -14.21 2.68
C LEU A 1068 34.74 -15.44 1.95
N GLY A 1069 35.91 -15.96 2.33
CA GLY A 1069 36.53 -17.10 1.67
C GLY A 1069 37.59 -17.77 2.55
N ALA A 1070 38.30 -18.75 2.00
CA ALA A 1070 39.47 -19.34 2.65
C ALA A 1070 40.62 -18.32 2.80
N LYS A 1071 41.50 -18.54 3.79
CA LYS A 1071 42.65 -17.66 4.07
C LYS A 1071 43.66 -17.59 2.94
#